data_AF-A0AA36IZ52-F1
#
_entry.id   AF-A0AA36IZ52-F1
#
_cell.length_a   1.000
_cell.length_b   1.000
_cell.length_c   1.000
_cell.angle_alpha   90.00
_cell.angle_beta   90.00
_cell.angle_gamma   90.00
#
_symmetry.space_group_name_H-M   'P 1'
#
loop_
_entity.id
_entity.type
_entity.pdbx_description
1 polymer ?
#
loop_
_entity_poly.entity_id
_entity_poly.type
_entity_poly.pdbx_seq_one_letter_code
_entity_poly.pdbx_strand_id
1 'polypeptide(L)'
;MAVNVPVEVVGAGSGGIPELQPWIDEASVQWALLQFSVGQGTWARQRTLFLHINGEKCPAVARGRANELTAEVQQLLREGFEGEAFHASLEVKTSEEVTTENLLKRVLPFFTVDGSEAYSVQWLQSQYEQQISAAKTGTRKSTAAPASEAPISATKRGTMYELCHTSFKSGRDALKAVAEPMGAWNWAFFTAGTELTVVDGGIGSVDEMRKCYEDHPGEVLFGLLRLGFGEGRLRRTKYVFIHATGEKVGAVARGRLAAERPKMEEVLGSCASISATMELMRSSDLTLQEVMDRVRRAAVVDDDVLDRDRGTPSVFSVEAFQRALQEEKKARMDEIRAQRRSSGSAALPMAEWSERSVEEVVSLFRRADGPLNWVLFAPETNWLIRRRTMRSTQASLVPSQILTPSGGYLKAASRSSSRASTPVKQRPGDQDEVTDPADAVTELGPVLPAVGAADGSESPPRTPVKTKEPKEERHTDVPTENDIQELSCKSTAADGPWTPEQDDLPRRFSTNGSEDEEDREEDREEEMRLAPKSSLKLLPDVSPPELRLSGPLLKQSSAWHGLLQLRWFQIRGGHLLWWQTPTLVDCPPSGSVELRGMKVQRKDTTKFTLTTSTGKDKVYLLDSDCASAAREARWVAPYTGWPTADSWVQALEQECILHRKTIAAVDANSMASAGRDLLRSLFN
;
A
#
# COMPACT_ATOMS: atom_id res chain seq x y z
N MET A 1 -41.26 16.27 5.61
CA MET A 1 -40.02 16.83 5.01
C MET A 1 -38.87 16.04 5.60
N ALA A 2 -38.08 15.34 4.79
CA ALA A 2 -36.91 14.62 5.30
C ALA A 2 -35.93 15.64 5.89
N VAL A 3 -35.48 15.41 7.12
CA VAL A 3 -34.46 16.23 7.77
C VAL A 3 -33.15 15.92 7.06
N ASN A 4 -32.57 16.92 6.38
CA ASN A 4 -31.27 16.76 5.74
C ASN A 4 -30.19 16.76 6.84
N VAL A 5 -29.70 15.58 7.18
CA VAL A 5 -28.65 15.42 8.21
C VAL A 5 -27.30 15.75 7.56
N PRO A 6 -26.52 16.69 8.10
CA PRO A 6 -25.29 17.20 7.48
C PRO A 6 -24.14 16.21 7.63
N VAL A 7 -24.16 15.14 6.85
CA VAL A 7 -23.19 14.03 6.88
C VAL A 7 -22.63 13.81 5.48
N GLU A 8 -21.31 13.57 5.40
CA GLU A 8 -20.62 13.23 4.17
C GLU A 8 -19.96 11.85 4.24
N VAL A 9 -19.81 11.20 3.09
CA VAL A 9 -19.12 9.91 2.96
C VAL A 9 -17.61 10.16 2.91
N VAL A 10 -16.89 9.66 3.91
CA VAL A 10 -15.43 9.77 4.03
C VAL A 10 -14.73 8.67 3.26
N GLY A 11 -15.29 7.47 3.27
CA GLY A 11 -14.73 6.30 2.59
C GLY A 11 -15.68 5.12 2.59
N ALA A 12 -15.46 4.20 1.68
CA ALA A 12 -16.17 2.93 1.62
C ALA A 12 -15.27 1.88 0.96
N GLY A 13 -15.49 0.61 1.27
CA GLY A 13 -14.69 -0.47 0.70
C GLY A 13 -15.21 -1.87 1.00
N SER A 14 -14.46 -2.86 0.52
CA SER A 14 -14.79 -4.29 0.59
C SER A 14 -13.76 -5.11 1.39
N GLY A 15 -12.71 -4.46 1.89
CA GLY A 15 -11.59 -5.04 2.63
C GLY A 15 -11.83 -5.17 4.14
N GLY A 16 -13.02 -4.81 4.61
CA GLY A 16 -13.43 -4.96 6.01
C GLY A 16 -12.70 -4.04 7.00
N ILE A 17 -12.62 -4.48 8.26
CA ILE A 17 -12.05 -3.76 9.40
C ILE A 17 -10.58 -3.37 9.16
N PRO A 18 -9.70 -4.25 8.62
CA PRO A 18 -8.32 -3.87 8.33
C PRO A 18 -8.20 -2.75 7.28
N GLU A 19 -9.14 -2.70 6.32
CA GLU A 19 -9.18 -1.61 5.34
C GLU A 19 -9.77 -0.34 5.94
N LEU A 20 -10.81 -0.43 6.78
CA LEU A 20 -11.44 0.71 7.46
C LEU A 20 -10.49 1.40 8.46
N GLN A 21 -9.77 0.63 9.28
CA GLN A 21 -8.93 1.13 10.39
C GLN A 21 -8.04 2.34 10.02
N PRO A 22 -7.27 2.33 8.91
CA PRO A 22 -6.42 3.47 8.54
C PRO A 22 -7.19 4.74 8.10
N TRP A 23 -8.50 4.66 7.85
CA TRP A 23 -9.35 5.82 7.50
C TRP A 23 -9.88 6.56 8.72
N ILE A 24 -9.70 5.99 9.90
CA ILE A 24 -10.16 6.59 11.15
C ILE A 24 -9.33 7.82 11.46
N ASP A 25 -10.01 8.94 11.61
CA ASP A 25 -9.41 10.19 12.07
C ASP A 25 -9.71 10.41 13.56
N GLU A 26 -8.70 10.21 14.39
CA GLU A 26 -8.80 10.38 15.83
C GLU A 26 -9.02 11.85 16.25
N ALA A 27 -8.90 12.81 15.33
CA ALA A 27 -9.17 14.23 15.57
C ALA A 27 -10.62 14.64 15.29
N SER A 28 -11.48 13.72 14.82
CA SER A 28 -12.89 13.99 14.54
C SER A 28 -13.82 12.92 15.15
N VAL A 29 -15.12 13.20 15.10
CA VAL A 29 -16.16 12.20 15.38
C VAL A 29 -16.62 11.67 14.03
N GLN A 30 -16.64 10.35 13.88
CA GLN A 30 -17.04 9.66 12.66
C GLN A 30 -18.02 8.54 12.99
N TRP A 31 -18.72 8.05 11.99
CA TRP A 31 -19.62 6.91 12.10
C TRP A 31 -19.31 5.91 11.00
N ALA A 32 -19.29 4.63 11.30
CA ALA A 32 -19.09 3.61 10.28
C ALA A 32 -20.20 2.57 10.30
N LEU A 33 -20.52 2.04 9.13
CA LEU A 33 -21.27 0.81 8.96
C LEU A 33 -20.31 -0.31 8.59
N LEU A 34 -20.46 -1.46 9.22
CA LEU A 34 -19.66 -2.65 8.96
C LEU A 34 -20.58 -3.84 8.74
N GLN A 35 -20.34 -4.61 7.68
CA GLN A 35 -21.08 -5.83 7.37
C GLN A 35 -20.17 -7.05 7.40
N PHE A 36 -20.64 -8.11 8.05
CA PHE A 36 -20.02 -9.44 7.98
C PHE A 36 -21.06 -10.52 8.11
N SER A 37 -20.73 -11.71 7.64
CA SER A 37 -21.59 -12.88 7.72
C SER A 37 -21.21 -13.72 8.94
N VAL A 38 -22.21 -14.12 9.72
CA VAL A 38 -22.07 -15.08 10.81
C VAL A 38 -22.78 -16.38 10.40
N GLY A 39 -22.12 -17.51 10.59
CA GLY A 39 -22.63 -18.82 10.16
C GLY A 39 -22.16 -19.22 8.76
N GLN A 40 -22.48 -20.45 8.36
CA GLN A 40 -22.13 -21.02 7.05
C GLN A 40 -23.37 -21.56 6.33
N GLY A 41 -23.28 -21.72 5.02
CA GLY A 41 -24.34 -22.31 4.20
C GLY A 41 -25.67 -21.56 4.29
N THR A 42 -26.77 -22.29 4.45
CA THR A 42 -28.12 -21.72 4.59
C THR A 42 -28.32 -20.96 5.92
N TRP A 43 -27.38 -21.07 6.85
CA TRP A 43 -27.40 -20.39 8.14
C TRP A 43 -26.51 -19.15 8.16
N ALA A 44 -25.81 -18.84 7.06
CA ALA A 44 -25.11 -17.58 6.92
C ALA A 44 -26.12 -16.42 7.04
N ARG A 45 -25.89 -15.52 7.98
CA ARG A 45 -26.68 -14.31 8.19
C ARG A 45 -25.75 -13.12 8.13
N GLN A 46 -26.06 -12.16 7.28
CA GLN A 46 -25.37 -10.89 7.29
C GLN A 46 -25.76 -10.11 8.53
N ARG A 47 -24.74 -9.59 9.22
CA ARG A 47 -24.85 -8.77 10.41
C ARG A 47 -24.25 -7.41 10.09
N THR A 48 -24.97 -6.38 10.49
CA THR A 48 -24.58 -4.98 10.31
C THR A 48 -24.29 -4.36 11.66
N LEU A 49 -23.10 -3.77 11.81
CA LEU A 49 -22.72 -2.98 12.97
C LEU A 49 -22.74 -1.50 12.64
N PHE A 50 -23.17 -0.73 13.63
CA PHE A 50 -22.94 0.70 13.68
C PHE A 50 -21.75 0.97 14.62
N LEU A 51 -20.72 1.65 14.11
CA LEU A 51 -19.54 2.03 14.87
C LEU A 51 -19.51 3.54 15.05
N HIS A 52 -19.60 4.00 16.29
CA HIS A 52 -19.44 5.40 16.68
C HIS A 52 -17.97 5.64 17.06
N ILE A 53 -17.26 6.39 16.23
CA ILE A 53 -15.84 6.67 16.41
C ILE A 53 -15.70 8.04 17.05
N ASN A 54 -15.42 8.07 18.35
CA ASN A 54 -15.33 9.27 19.15
C ASN A 54 -13.85 9.61 19.38
N GLY A 55 -13.19 10.11 18.33
CA GLY A 55 -11.74 10.31 18.28
C GLY A 55 -11.19 11.03 19.51
N GLU A 56 -10.21 10.41 20.19
CA GLU A 56 -9.68 10.92 21.45
C GLU A 56 -9.00 12.30 21.32
N LYS A 57 -8.43 12.60 20.14
CA LYS A 57 -7.79 13.89 19.80
C LYS A 57 -8.81 14.94 19.32
N CYS A 58 -10.09 14.60 19.21
CA CYS A 58 -11.14 15.55 18.83
C CYS A 58 -11.37 16.62 19.92
N PRO A 59 -11.33 17.92 19.59
CA PRO A 59 -11.59 18.98 20.56
C PRO A 59 -12.98 18.84 21.19
N ALA A 60 -13.08 18.98 22.52
CA ALA A 60 -14.31 18.69 23.28
C ALA A 60 -15.57 19.40 22.72
N VAL A 61 -15.45 20.65 22.27
CA VAL A 61 -16.57 21.41 21.68
C VAL A 61 -16.97 20.86 20.31
N ALA A 62 -16.00 20.49 19.47
CA ALA A 62 -16.27 19.89 18.17
C ALA A 62 -16.92 18.50 18.34
N ARG A 63 -16.36 17.70 19.25
CA ARG A 63 -16.89 16.39 19.66
C ARG A 63 -18.34 16.49 20.15
N GLY A 64 -18.65 17.38 21.08
CA GLY A 64 -20.00 17.57 21.60
C GLY A 64 -21.01 17.91 20.50
N ARG A 65 -20.64 18.78 19.56
CA ARG A 65 -21.49 19.15 18.42
C ARG A 65 -21.72 18.00 17.45
N ALA A 66 -20.69 17.23 17.13
CA ALA A 66 -20.84 16.08 16.25
C ALA A 66 -21.68 14.98 16.92
N ASN A 67 -21.50 14.75 18.22
CA ASN A 67 -22.30 13.79 18.99
C ASN A 67 -23.80 14.15 19.05
N GLU A 68 -24.16 15.43 18.96
CA GLU A 68 -25.57 15.85 18.81
C GLU A 68 -26.21 15.27 17.53
N LEU A 69 -25.42 15.02 16.48
CA LEU A 69 -25.91 14.44 15.23
C LEU A 69 -26.06 12.92 15.29
N THR A 70 -25.46 12.22 16.26
CA THR A 70 -25.38 10.75 16.25
C THR A 70 -26.76 10.07 16.17
N ALA A 71 -27.79 10.61 16.84
CA ALA A 71 -29.14 10.07 16.76
C ALA A 71 -29.76 10.24 15.36
N GLU A 72 -29.56 11.40 14.74
CA GLU A 72 -30.03 11.70 13.38
C GLU A 72 -29.27 10.87 12.34
N VAL A 73 -27.94 10.71 12.49
CA VAL A 73 -27.13 9.83 11.63
C VAL A 73 -27.60 8.39 11.76
N GLN A 74 -27.82 7.90 12.98
CA GLN A 74 -28.37 6.55 13.15
C GLN A 74 -29.69 6.44 12.41
N GLN A 75 -30.65 7.35 12.62
CA GLN A 75 -31.94 7.30 11.94
C GLN A 75 -31.80 7.29 10.41
N LEU A 76 -31.00 8.21 9.84
CA LEU A 76 -30.71 8.26 8.41
C LEU A 76 -30.17 6.93 7.89
N LEU A 77 -29.20 6.35 8.61
CA LEU A 77 -28.58 5.07 8.25
C LEU A 77 -29.49 3.86 8.54
N ARG A 78 -30.64 4.04 9.21
CA ARG A 78 -31.70 3.02 9.38
C ARG A 78 -32.79 3.12 8.32
N GLU A 79 -33.08 4.32 7.83
CA GLU A 79 -34.20 4.56 6.90
C GLU A 79 -34.07 3.71 5.62
N GLY A 80 -35.21 3.18 5.14
CA GLY A 80 -35.28 2.35 3.93
C GLY A 80 -35.15 0.83 4.12
N PHE A 81 -35.30 0.29 5.34
CA PHE A 81 -35.31 -1.16 5.60
C PHE A 81 -36.47 -1.58 6.52
N GLU A 82 -37.16 -2.66 6.16
CA GLU A 82 -38.18 -3.30 6.99
C GLU A 82 -37.49 -4.30 7.95
N GLY A 83 -36.91 -3.82 9.06
CA GLY A 83 -36.26 -4.68 10.06
C GLY A 83 -35.36 -3.96 11.07
N GLU A 84 -34.72 -4.71 11.97
CA GLU A 84 -33.68 -4.20 12.87
C GLU A 84 -32.46 -3.74 12.05
N ALA A 85 -32.31 -2.42 11.92
CA ALA A 85 -31.33 -1.83 11.01
C ALA A 85 -29.87 -2.05 11.41
N PHE A 86 -29.58 -2.19 12.71
CA PHE A 86 -28.24 -2.54 13.22
C PHE A 86 -28.38 -3.66 14.24
N HIS A 87 -27.49 -4.64 14.17
CA HIS A 87 -27.46 -5.76 15.10
C HIS A 87 -26.72 -5.41 16.40
N ALA A 88 -25.73 -4.50 16.32
CA ALA A 88 -25.08 -3.92 17.47
C ALA A 88 -24.56 -2.51 17.15
N SER A 89 -24.41 -1.71 18.20
CA SER A 89 -23.84 -0.37 18.16
C SER A 89 -22.65 -0.33 19.11
N LEU A 90 -21.47 0.01 18.61
CA LEU A 90 -20.24 0.07 19.41
C LEU A 90 -19.67 1.48 19.38
N GLU A 91 -19.10 1.93 20.51
CA GLU A 91 -18.29 3.15 20.58
C GLU A 91 -16.81 2.79 20.74
N VAL A 92 -15.95 3.48 19.98
CA VAL A 92 -14.49 3.36 19.98
C VAL A 92 -13.85 4.74 19.97
N LYS A 93 -12.66 4.90 20.56
CA LYS A 93 -11.98 6.21 20.68
C LYS A 93 -10.71 6.35 19.84
N THR A 94 -10.06 5.23 19.57
CA THR A 94 -8.77 5.18 18.88
C THR A 94 -8.85 4.23 17.69
N SER A 95 -7.99 4.45 16.69
CA SER A 95 -7.89 3.51 15.56
C SER A 95 -7.38 2.13 16.01
N GLU A 96 -6.60 2.06 17.08
CA GLU A 96 -6.07 0.82 17.68
C GLU A 96 -7.18 -0.06 18.30
N GLU A 97 -8.28 0.53 18.74
CA GLU A 97 -9.46 -0.22 19.21
C GLU A 97 -10.23 -0.88 18.06
N VAL A 98 -10.04 -0.42 16.82
CA VAL A 98 -10.77 -0.92 15.64
C VAL A 98 -10.00 -2.07 15.00
N THR A 99 -9.93 -3.17 15.74
CA THR A 99 -9.39 -4.45 15.27
C THR A 99 -10.50 -5.49 15.12
N THR A 100 -10.28 -6.45 14.23
CA THR A 100 -11.21 -7.57 14.00
C THR A 100 -11.52 -8.30 15.32
N GLU A 101 -10.48 -8.62 16.10
CA GLU A 101 -10.63 -9.33 17.37
C GLU A 101 -11.45 -8.51 18.38
N ASN A 102 -11.11 -7.24 18.60
CA ASN A 102 -11.78 -6.41 19.60
C ASN A 102 -13.26 -6.17 19.25
N LEU A 103 -13.55 -5.87 17.98
CA LEU A 103 -14.92 -5.66 17.54
C LEU A 103 -15.74 -6.96 17.63
N LEU A 104 -15.25 -8.08 17.10
CA LEU A 104 -16.00 -9.35 17.14
C LEU A 104 -16.22 -9.83 18.58
N LYS A 105 -15.23 -9.67 19.46
CA LYS A 105 -15.36 -9.97 20.90
C LYS A 105 -16.48 -9.16 21.56
N ARG A 106 -16.62 -7.88 21.22
CA ARG A 106 -17.66 -6.99 21.77
C ARG A 106 -19.04 -7.27 21.19
N VAL A 107 -19.12 -7.79 19.96
CA VAL A 107 -20.41 -8.09 19.30
C VAL A 107 -20.93 -9.47 19.64
N LEU A 108 -20.05 -10.43 19.95
CA LEU A 108 -20.42 -11.81 20.25
C LEU A 108 -21.64 -11.95 21.20
N PRO A 109 -21.77 -11.19 22.30
CA PRO A 109 -22.92 -11.31 23.21
C PRO A 109 -24.27 -10.94 22.57
N PHE A 110 -24.27 -10.17 21.48
CA PHE A 110 -25.48 -9.77 20.75
C PHE A 110 -25.93 -10.82 19.74
N PHE A 111 -25.14 -11.87 19.50
CA PHE A 111 -25.51 -12.96 18.60
C PHE A 111 -25.98 -14.17 19.42
N THR A 112 -27.27 -14.20 19.75
CA THR A 112 -27.92 -15.42 20.23
C THR A 112 -28.02 -16.40 19.06
N VAL A 113 -27.41 -17.57 19.20
CA VAL A 113 -27.57 -18.68 18.27
C VAL A 113 -28.21 -19.84 19.01
N ASP A 114 -29.37 -20.26 18.51
CA ASP A 114 -30.14 -21.37 19.03
C ASP A 114 -29.42 -22.68 18.69
N GLY A 115 -28.47 -23.08 19.55
CA GLY A 115 -27.65 -24.28 19.39
C GLY A 115 -26.34 -24.12 20.13
N SER A 116 -26.16 -24.87 21.21
CA SER A 116 -25.25 -24.58 22.33
C SER A 116 -23.74 -24.82 22.08
N GLU A 117 -23.19 -24.32 20.99
CA GLU A 117 -21.74 -24.22 20.83
C GLU A 117 -21.36 -22.74 20.80
N ALA A 118 -20.72 -22.27 21.88
CA ALA A 118 -20.25 -20.90 21.97
C ALA A 118 -19.23 -20.65 20.85
N TYR A 119 -19.58 -19.82 19.87
CA TYR A 119 -18.63 -19.39 18.85
C TYR A 119 -17.43 -18.75 19.53
N SER A 120 -16.24 -19.31 19.29
CA SER A 120 -15.01 -18.65 19.73
C SER A 120 -14.75 -17.42 18.85
N VAL A 121 -14.14 -16.38 19.44
CA VAL A 121 -13.72 -15.18 18.69
C VAL A 121 -12.80 -15.56 17.53
N GLN A 122 -11.94 -16.57 17.71
CA GLN A 122 -11.04 -17.10 16.68
C GLN A 122 -11.81 -17.69 15.49
N TRP A 123 -12.90 -18.42 15.74
CA TRP A 123 -13.72 -18.96 14.66
C TRP A 123 -14.38 -17.85 13.83
N LEU A 124 -14.96 -16.84 14.50
CA LEU A 124 -15.54 -15.69 13.81
C LEU A 124 -14.49 -14.91 13.02
N GLN A 125 -13.28 -14.76 13.58
CA GLN A 125 -12.18 -14.09 12.89
C GLN A 125 -11.78 -14.85 11.62
N SER A 126 -11.66 -16.17 11.68
CA SER A 126 -11.35 -16.99 10.50
C SER A 126 -12.43 -16.87 9.42
N GLN A 127 -13.71 -16.91 9.80
CA GLN A 127 -14.83 -16.72 8.87
C GLN A 127 -14.81 -15.32 8.23
N TYR A 128 -14.51 -14.31 9.04
CA TYR A 128 -14.42 -12.93 8.56
C TYR A 128 -13.30 -12.75 7.53
N GLU A 129 -12.12 -13.32 7.78
CA GLU A 129 -10.98 -13.30 6.87
C GLU A 129 -11.28 -14.04 5.55
N GLN A 130 -11.98 -15.18 5.63
CA GLN A 130 -12.45 -15.91 4.44
C GLN A 130 -13.43 -15.06 3.61
N GLN A 131 -14.37 -14.37 4.27
CA GLN A 131 -15.34 -13.50 3.60
C GLN A 131 -14.65 -12.33 2.87
N ILE A 132 -13.70 -11.65 3.51
CA ILE A 132 -12.94 -10.57 2.88
C ILE A 132 -12.17 -11.10 1.66
N SER A 133 -11.56 -12.28 1.79
CA SER A 133 -10.82 -12.91 0.69
C SER A 133 -11.73 -13.27 -0.50
N ALA A 134 -12.95 -13.74 -0.23
CA ALA A 134 -13.94 -14.06 -1.25
C ALA A 134 -14.51 -12.81 -1.95
N ALA A 135 -14.82 -11.74 -1.20
CA ALA A 135 -15.32 -10.48 -1.76
C ALA A 135 -14.32 -9.87 -2.77
N LYS A 136 -13.03 -10.00 -2.47
CA LYS A 136 -11.95 -9.49 -3.33
C LYS A 136 -11.78 -10.29 -4.62
N THR A 137 -12.01 -11.60 -4.59
CA THR A 137 -11.97 -12.42 -5.82
C THR A 137 -13.23 -12.24 -6.67
N GLY A 138 -14.40 -12.08 -6.05
CA GLY A 138 -15.69 -11.90 -6.73
C GLY A 138 -15.78 -10.61 -7.55
N THR A 139 -15.25 -9.50 -7.03
CA THR A 139 -15.33 -8.16 -7.66
C THR A 139 -14.66 -8.10 -9.05
N ARG A 140 -13.75 -9.03 -9.36
CA ARG A 140 -13.09 -9.08 -10.68
C ARG A 140 -13.87 -9.87 -11.74
N LYS A 141 -14.82 -10.71 -11.34
CA LYS A 141 -15.49 -11.63 -12.26
C LYS A 141 -16.78 -11.04 -12.87
N SER A 142 -17.34 -9.99 -12.29
CA SER A 142 -18.65 -9.45 -12.69
C SER A 142 -18.61 -8.30 -13.72
N THR A 143 -17.44 -7.77 -14.09
CA THR A 143 -17.32 -6.66 -15.08
C THR A 143 -16.64 -7.04 -16.39
N ALA A 144 -16.25 -8.31 -16.58
CA ALA A 144 -15.68 -8.79 -17.84
C ALA A 144 -16.76 -9.40 -18.75
N ALA A 145 -17.13 -8.67 -19.81
CA ALA A 145 -17.86 -9.21 -20.94
C ALA A 145 -17.02 -10.29 -21.67
N PRO A 146 -17.63 -11.34 -22.25
CA PRO A 146 -16.88 -12.45 -22.84
C PRO A 146 -16.32 -12.08 -24.22
N ALA A 147 -15.00 -11.96 -24.34
CA ALA A 147 -14.31 -11.93 -25.64
C ALA A 147 -12.95 -12.66 -25.56
N SER A 148 -12.89 -13.75 -26.35
CA SER A 148 -11.76 -14.55 -26.87
C SER A 148 -10.50 -14.82 -26.04
N GLU A 149 -10.17 -16.11 -25.96
CA GLU A 149 -9.05 -16.76 -25.29
C GLU A 149 -7.67 -16.47 -25.91
N ALA A 150 -6.71 -16.08 -25.05
CA ALA A 150 -5.31 -16.53 -25.06
C ALA A 150 -4.73 -16.37 -23.63
N PRO A 151 -3.87 -17.29 -23.14
CA PRO A 151 -3.43 -17.30 -21.75
C PRO A 151 -2.11 -16.55 -21.58
N ILE A 152 -1.97 -15.73 -20.53
CA ILE A 152 -0.75 -15.51 -19.71
C ILE A 152 -1.09 -14.55 -18.54
N SER A 153 -0.81 -15.04 -17.32
CA SER A 153 -0.27 -14.37 -16.12
C SER A 153 -1.14 -13.63 -15.07
N ALA A 154 -0.92 -14.11 -13.82
CA ALA A 154 -0.97 -13.46 -12.51
C ALA A 154 -2.31 -12.93 -11.95
N THR A 155 -3.02 -13.84 -11.29
CA THR A 155 -4.25 -13.59 -10.53
C THR A 155 -3.93 -12.98 -9.15
N LYS A 156 -3.93 -11.64 -9.04
CA LYS A 156 -3.64 -10.90 -7.79
C LYS A 156 -4.69 -11.20 -6.68
N ARG A 157 -4.27 -11.57 -5.47
CA ARG A 157 -5.14 -11.77 -4.29
C ARG A 157 -4.97 -10.61 -3.30
N GLY A 158 -6.04 -9.88 -2.99
CA GLY A 158 -5.97 -8.71 -2.10
C GLY A 158 -6.04 -9.09 -0.61
N THR A 159 -5.07 -8.66 0.18
CA THR A 159 -5.15 -8.59 1.65
C THR A 159 -4.52 -7.22 2.05
N MET A 160 -4.26 -6.90 3.32
CA MET A 160 -3.62 -5.61 3.76
C MET A 160 -2.38 -5.18 2.92
N TYR A 161 -1.80 -6.15 2.23
CA TYR A 161 -0.82 -6.12 1.15
C TYR A 161 -1.12 -5.15 -0.02
N GLU A 162 -2.39 -4.81 -0.33
CA GLU A 162 -2.72 -3.96 -1.50
C GLU A 162 -2.35 -2.48 -1.33
N LEU A 163 -2.22 -1.98 -0.10
CA LEU A 163 -1.73 -0.62 0.15
C LEU A 163 -0.23 -0.46 -0.19
N CYS A 164 0.50 -1.58 -0.34
CA CYS A 164 1.96 -1.60 -0.49
C CYS A 164 2.45 -2.24 -1.80
N HIS A 165 1.54 -2.69 -2.67
CA HIS A 165 1.89 -3.09 -4.03
C HIS A 165 2.14 -1.85 -4.89
N THR A 166 3.27 -1.19 -4.63
CA THR A 166 3.92 -0.39 -5.65
C THR A 166 4.27 -1.32 -6.80
N SER A 167 3.55 -1.19 -7.92
CA SER A 167 3.94 -1.89 -9.13
C SER A 167 5.23 -1.27 -9.65
N PHE A 168 6.29 -2.06 -9.72
CA PHE A 168 7.55 -1.63 -10.32
C PHE A 168 7.53 -1.87 -11.83
N LYS A 169 8.14 -0.95 -12.58
CA LYS A 169 8.17 -1.02 -14.05
C LYS A 169 9.13 -2.09 -14.55
N SER A 170 10.16 -2.39 -13.76
CA SER A 170 11.19 -3.38 -14.07
C SER A 170 11.58 -4.13 -12.81
N GLY A 171 12.15 -5.34 -12.95
CA GLY A 171 12.70 -6.03 -11.79
C GLY A 171 13.90 -5.34 -11.17
N ARG A 172 14.61 -4.49 -11.91
CA ARG A 172 15.66 -3.63 -11.34
C ARG A 172 15.10 -2.59 -10.38
N ASP A 173 13.93 -2.03 -10.66
CA ASP A 173 13.29 -1.06 -9.77
C ASP A 173 12.78 -1.74 -8.49
N ALA A 174 12.21 -2.94 -8.63
CA ALA A 174 11.82 -3.77 -7.48
C ALA A 174 13.04 -4.17 -6.63
N LEU A 175 14.14 -4.57 -7.28
CA LEU A 175 15.40 -4.90 -6.59
C LEU A 175 15.94 -3.70 -5.82
N LYS A 176 15.95 -2.50 -6.42
CA LYS A 176 16.33 -1.26 -5.75
C LYS A 176 15.43 -0.96 -4.55
N ALA A 177 14.13 -1.18 -4.68
CA ALA A 177 13.18 -0.95 -3.60
C ALA A 177 13.40 -1.90 -2.40
N VAL A 178 13.86 -3.12 -2.64
CA VAL A 178 14.29 -4.04 -1.56
C VAL A 178 15.64 -3.62 -0.99
N ALA A 179 16.59 -3.22 -1.85
CA ALA A 179 17.94 -2.84 -1.46
C ALA A 179 18.01 -1.52 -0.67
N GLU A 180 17.13 -0.57 -0.92
CA GLU A 180 17.13 0.71 -0.21
C GLU A 180 16.84 0.53 1.30
N PRO A 181 17.57 1.21 2.21
CA PRO A 181 17.24 1.20 3.63
C PRO A 181 15.83 1.76 3.85
N MET A 182 14.95 0.98 4.50
CA MET A 182 13.52 1.32 4.66
C MET A 182 12.79 1.53 3.32
N GLY A 183 13.30 0.93 2.24
CA GLY A 183 12.66 0.97 0.93
C GLY A 183 11.28 0.33 0.93
N ALA A 184 10.53 0.62 -0.13
CA ALA A 184 9.10 0.29 -0.26
C ALA A 184 8.78 -1.20 -0.08
N TRP A 185 9.73 -2.09 -0.43
CA TRP A 185 9.66 -3.54 -0.18
C TRP A 185 10.80 -3.97 0.72
N ASN A 186 10.61 -5.04 1.50
CA ASN A 186 11.67 -5.71 2.25
C ASN A 186 11.93 -7.14 1.76
N TRP A 187 11.19 -7.62 0.76
CA TRP A 187 11.50 -8.85 0.06
C TRP A 187 11.01 -8.81 -1.39
N ALA A 188 11.65 -9.57 -2.27
CA ALA A 188 11.14 -9.85 -3.61
C ALA A 188 11.68 -11.19 -4.13
N PHE A 189 10.90 -11.86 -4.98
CA PHE A 189 11.32 -13.00 -5.79
C PHE A 189 11.40 -12.63 -7.27
N PHE A 190 12.35 -13.27 -7.95
CA PHE A 190 12.63 -13.09 -9.36
C PHE A 190 12.83 -14.44 -10.05
N THR A 191 12.51 -14.53 -11.34
CA THR A 191 12.94 -15.65 -12.18
C THR A 191 14.26 -15.34 -12.87
N ALA A 192 15.03 -16.39 -13.22
CA ALA A 192 16.21 -16.24 -14.07
C ALA A 192 15.78 -16.02 -15.53
N GLY A 193 16.43 -15.06 -16.19
CA GLY A 193 16.20 -14.71 -17.58
C GLY A 193 17.27 -13.74 -18.10
N THR A 194 17.10 -13.29 -19.34
CA THR A 194 17.88 -12.16 -19.89
C THR A 194 17.56 -10.87 -19.14
N GLU A 195 16.32 -10.72 -18.69
CA GLU A 195 15.83 -9.62 -17.86
C GLU A 195 15.35 -10.11 -16.51
N LEU A 196 15.61 -9.31 -15.47
CA LEU A 196 15.18 -9.59 -14.11
C LEU A 196 13.66 -9.41 -14.04
N THR A 197 12.93 -10.53 -14.04
CA THR A 197 11.45 -10.54 -14.01
C THR A 197 10.99 -10.75 -12.58
N VAL A 198 10.19 -9.83 -12.06
CA VAL A 198 9.60 -9.94 -10.70
C VAL A 198 8.51 -11.00 -10.72
N VAL A 199 8.58 -11.94 -9.78
CA VAL A 199 7.47 -12.85 -9.50
C VAL A 199 6.51 -12.19 -8.52
N ASP A 200 7.03 -11.75 -7.37
CA ASP A 200 6.27 -11.00 -6.37
C ASP A 200 7.23 -10.28 -5.39
N GLY A 201 6.68 -9.41 -4.55
CA GLY A 201 7.42 -8.72 -3.49
C GLY A 201 6.52 -7.83 -2.63
N GLY A 202 7.02 -7.50 -1.43
CA GLY A 202 6.20 -6.81 -0.43
C GLY A 202 6.95 -6.40 0.83
N ILE A 203 6.18 -6.10 1.89
CA ILE A 203 6.65 -5.60 3.19
C ILE A 203 6.42 -6.61 4.34
N GLY A 204 5.79 -7.74 4.05
CA GLY A 204 5.45 -8.80 4.99
C GLY A 204 6.63 -9.71 5.36
N SER A 205 7.82 -9.46 4.80
CA SER A 205 9.04 -10.21 5.09
C SER A 205 8.88 -11.73 4.90
N VAL A 206 9.42 -12.55 5.80
CA VAL A 206 9.54 -14.00 5.66
C VAL A 206 8.19 -14.70 5.44
N ASP A 207 7.13 -14.31 6.13
CA ASP A 207 5.84 -15.00 6.03
C ASP A 207 5.14 -14.76 4.68
N GLU A 208 5.22 -13.53 4.17
CA GLU A 208 4.70 -13.20 2.84
C GLU A 208 5.54 -13.87 1.74
N MET A 209 6.86 -13.83 1.88
CA MET A 209 7.79 -14.50 0.97
C MET A 209 7.56 -16.02 0.94
N ARG A 210 7.32 -16.66 2.10
CA ARG A 210 6.97 -18.09 2.19
C ARG A 210 5.69 -18.40 1.42
N LYS A 211 4.65 -17.60 1.61
CA LYS A 211 3.38 -17.77 0.91
C LYS A 211 3.54 -17.64 -0.60
N CYS A 212 4.34 -16.67 -1.07
CA CYS A 212 4.68 -16.55 -2.48
C CYS A 212 5.36 -17.82 -3.00
N TYR A 213 6.31 -18.39 -2.25
CA TYR A 213 6.98 -19.62 -2.66
C TYR A 213 6.01 -20.82 -2.74
N GLU A 214 5.04 -20.93 -1.81
CA GLU A 214 3.98 -21.96 -1.84
C GLU A 214 3.07 -21.86 -3.08
N ASP A 215 2.77 -20.63 -3.50
CA ASP A 215 1.95 -20.38 -4.69
C ASP A 215 2.69 -20.69 -6.01
N HIS A 216 4.01 -20.94 -5.99
CA HIS A 216 4.85 -21.21 -7.17
C HIS A 216 5.62 -22.55 -7.10
N PRO A 217 4.94 -23.69 -6.93
CA PRO A 217 5.60 -24.99 -6.74
C PRO A 217 6.32 -25.50 -7.99
N GLY A 218 6.07 -24.92 -9.16
CA GLY A 218 6.65 -25.33 -10.46
C GLY A 218 7.81 -24.48 -10.94
N GLU A 219 8.32 -23.55 -10.13
CA GLU A 219 9.32 -22.56 -10.55
C GLU A 219 10.60 -22.61 -9.70
N VAL A 220 11.70 -22.09 -10.26
CA VAL A 220 12.93 -21.80 -9.51
C VAL A 220 13.01 -20.29 -9.35
N LEU A 221 13.04 -19.85 -8.10
CA LEU A 221 12.97 -18.45 -7.71
C LEU A 221 14.28 -18.01 -7.07
N PHE A 222 14.68 -16.78 -7.39
CA PHE A 222 15.82 -16.08 -6.79
C PHE A 222 15.28 -14.89 -6.01
N GLY A 223 15.56 -14.85 -4.72
CA GLY A 223 14.99 -13.87 -3.81
C GLY A 223 16.04 -13.02 -3.14
N LEU A 224 15.66 -11.77 -2.84
CA LEU A 224 16.39 -10.91 -1.93
C LEU A 224 15.48 -10.55 -0.76
N LEU A 225 15.95 -10.78 0.46
CA LEU A 225 15.23 -10.48 1.69
C LEU A 225 16.05 -9.48 2.54
N ARG A 226 15.46 -8.34 2.88
CA ARG A 226 16.00 -7.33 3.77
C ARG A 226 15.49 -7.55 5.20
N LEU A 227 16.40 -7.55 6.16
CA LEU A 227 16.13 -7.68 7.59
C LEU A 227 16.73 -6.49 8.33
N GLY A 228 15.90 -5.78 9.10
CA GLY A 228 16.35 -4.71 9.99
C GLY A 228 16.53 -5.20 11.42
N PHE A 229 17.54 -4.68 12.11
CA PHE A 229 17.83 -4.96 13.52
C PHE A 229 18.12 -3.67 14.27
N GLY A 230 17.44 -3.44 15.40
CA GLY A 230 17.54 -2.18 16.14
C GLY A 230 16.69 -1.06 15.54
N GLU A 231 16.73 0.11 16.16
CA GLU A 231 15.86 1.26 15.88
C GLU A 231 16.68 2.52 15.61
N GLY A 232 16.15 3.43 14.79
CA GLY A 232 16.76 4.72 14.49
C GLY A 232 18.22 4.63 14.01
N ARG A 233 19.13 5.32 14.70
CA ARG A 233 20.55 5.43 14.29
C ARG A 233 21.37 4.15 14.51
N LEU A 234 20.89 3.24 15.35
CA LEU A 234 21.56 1.96 15.62
C LEU A 234 21.02 0.82 14.75
N ARG A 235 20.13 1.14 13.80
CA ARG A 235 19.55 0.17 12.88
C ARG A 235 20.63 -0.43 11.98
N ARG A 236 20.69 -1.76 11.97
CA ARG A 236 21.55 -2.55 11.09
C ARG A 236 20.68 -3.30 10.10
N THR A 237 21.04 -3.21 8.82
CA THR A 237 20.33 -3.93 7.76
C THR A 237 21.18 -5.09 7.28
N LYS A 238 20.57 -6.28 7.18
CA LYS A 238 21.18 -7.49 6.62
C LYS A 238 20.35 -7.95 5.44
N TYR A 239 21.02 -8.47 4.41
CA TYR A 239 20.36 -8.99 3.23
C TYR A 239 20.63 -10.49 3.11
N VAL A 240 19.59 -11.25 2.79
CA VAL A 240 19.68 -12.70 2.57
C VAL A 240 19.34 -12.99 1.13
N PHE A 241 20.26 -13.65 0.42
CA PHE A 241 20.00 -14.21 -0.90
C PHE A 241 19.32 -15.56 -0.73
N ILE A 242 18.20 -15.74 -1.42
CA ILE A 242 17.37 -16.94 -1.33
C ILE A 242 17.31 -17.61 -2.69
N HIS A 243 17.72 -18.87 -2.79
CA HIS A 243 17.54 -19.71 -3.96
C HIS A 243 16.49 -20.79 -3.64
N ALA A 244 15.28 -20.61 -4.14
CA ALA A 244 14.15 -21.49 -3.85
C ALA A 244 13.79 -22.34 -5.08
N THR A 245 13.75 -23.66 -4.92
CA THR A 245 13.37 -24.60 -5.97
C THR A 245 12.01 -25.19 -5.63
N GLY A 246 10.98 -24.94 -6.44
CA GLY A 246 9.66 -25.52 -6.25
C GLY A 246 9.67 -27.06 -6.33
N GLU A 247 8.85 -27.71 -5.50
CA GLU A 247 8.79 -29.17 -5.39
C GLU A 247 8.39 -29.86 -6.71
N LYS A 248 7.61 -29.18 -7.56
CA LYS A 248 7.12 -29.66 -8.85
C LYS A 248 8.04 -29.30 -10.03
N VAL A 249 9.20 -28.67 -9.79
CA VAL A 249 10.18 -28.40 -10.83
C VAL A 249 10.84 -29.71 -11.27
N GLY A 250 10.67 -30.06 -12.56
CA GLY A 250 11.29 -31.25 -13.15
C GLY A 250 12.83 -31.20 -13.11
N ALA A 251 13.47 -32.36 -13.01
CA ALA A 251 14.92 -32.48 -12.78
C ALA A 251 15.78 -31.71 -13.81
N VAL A 252 15.40 -31.75 -15.10
CA VAL A 252 16.13 -31.03 -16.16
C VAL A 252 16.01 -29.51 -16.01
N ALA A 253 14.80 -29.00 -15.79
CA ALA A 253 14.56 -27.57 -15.57
C ALA A 253 15.28 -27.07 -14.31
N ARG A 254 15.26 -27.90 -13.24
CA ARG A 254 15.98 -27.65 -11.99
C ARG A 254 17.47 -27.50 -12.22
N GLY A 255 18.10 -28.46 -12.92
CA GLY A 255 19.54 -28.42 -13.22
C GLY A 255 19.93 -27.19 -14.03
N ARG A 256 19.15 -26.85 -15.07
CA ARG A 256 19.40 -25.68 -15.91
C ARG A 256 19.28 -24.37 -15.14
N LEU A 257 18.20 -24.19 -14.37
CA LEU A 257 17.96 -22.94 -13.64
C LEU A 257 18.89 -22.81 -12.41
N ALA A 258 19.24 -23.92 -11.74
CA ALA A 258 20.24 -23.89 -10.67
C ALA A 258 21.63 -23.43 -11.16
N ALA A 259 21.96 -23.67 -12.42
CA ALA A 259 23.21 -23.17 -13.03
C ALA A 259 23.24 -21.64 -13.18
N GLU A 260 22.08 -20.96 -13.21
CA GLU A 260 22.01 -19.49 -13.26
C GLU A 260 22.24 -18.85 -11.88
N ARG A 261 22.35 -19.63 -10.80
CA ARG A 261 22.48 -19.11 -9.43
C ARG A 261 23.64 -18.11 -9.26
N PRO A 262 24.90 -18.41 -9.66
CA PRO A 262 26.01 -17.48 -9.40
C PRO A 262 25.79 -16.11 -10.05
N LYS A 263 25.22 -16.11 -11.27
CA LYS A 263 24.86 -14.91 -12.01
C LYS A 263 23.73 -14.13 -11.33
N MET A 264 22.71 -14.82 -10.83
CA MET A 264 21.62 -14.18 -10.09
C MET A 264 22.11 -13.61 -8.74
N GLU A 265 22.99 -14.31 -8.04
CA GLU A 265 23.62 -13.84 -6.80
C GLU A 265 24.47 -12.58 -7.05
N GLU A 266 25.23 -12.53 -8.16
CA GLU A 266 25.96 -11.34 -8.60
C GLU A 266 25.02 -10.16 -8.92
N VAL A 267 23.95 -10.40 -9.69
CA VAL A 267 22.98 -9.36 -10.05
C VAL A 267 22.30 -8.78 -8.81
N LEU A 268 21.84 -9.62 -7.88
CA LEU A 268 21.19 -9.16 -6.65
C LEU A 268 22.21 -8.51 -5.69
N GLY A 269 23.42 -9.06 -5.62
CA GLY A 269 24.54 -8.55 -4.83
C GLY A 269 25.06 -7.19 -5.32
N SER A 270 24.85 -6.84 -6.59
CA SER A 270 25.23 -5.53 -7.13
C SER A 270 24.46 -4.35 -6.49
N CYS A 271 23.28 -4.61 -5.91
CA CYS A 271 22.44 -3.60 -5.27
C CYS A 271 22.52 -3.65 -3.73
N ALA A 272 22.88 -4.79 -3.15
CA ALA A 272 22.89 -4.98 -1.70
C ALA A 272 24.01 -5.93 -1.24
N SER A 273 24.61 -5.64 -0.08
CA SER A 273 25.63 -6.51 0.53
C SER A 273 24.98 -7.77 1.13
N ILE A 274 24.98 -8.86 0.38
CA ILE A 274 24.45 -10.17 0.81
C ILE A 274 25.23 -10.63 2.04
N SER A 275 24.52 -10.79 3.15
CA SER A 275 25.07 -11.22 4.44
C SER A 275 24.99 -12.72 4.63
N ALA A 276 23.99 -13.37 4.05
CA ALA A 276 23.82 -14.82 4.10
C ALA A 276 23.13 -15.34 2.84
N THR A 277 23.37 -16.60 2.52
CA THR A 277 22.73 -17.30 1.40
C THR A 277 21.96 -18.52 1.92
N MET A 278 20.74 -18.71 1.42
CA MET A 278 19.85 -19.81 1.78
C MET A 278 19.35 -20.54 0.54
N GLU A 279 19.32 -21.87 0.60
CA GLU A 279 18.76 -22.74 -0.42
C GLU A 279 17.55 -23.46 0.14
N LEU A 280 16.44 -23.39 -0.59
CA LEU A 280 15.15 -23.92 -0.15
C LEU A 280 14.63 -24.94 -1.16
N MET A 281 14.16 -26.07 -0.65
CA MET A 281 13.49 -27.11 -1.45
C MET A 281 12.01 -27.25 -1.06
N ARG A 282 11.63 -26.76 0.13
CA ARG A 282 10.25 -26.75 0.64
C ARG A 282 9.95 -25.40 1.28
N SER A 283 8.69 -24.95 1.20
CA SER A 283 8.28 -23.70 1.84
C SER A 283 8.39 -23.74 3.36
N SER A 284 8.26 -24.93 3.96
CA SER A 284 8.44 -25.17 5.39
C SER A 284 9.82 -24.76 5.90
N ASP A 285 10.83 -24.74 5.03
CA ASP A 285 12.20 -24.44 5.40
C ASP A 285 12.44 -22.91 5.51
N LEU A 286 11.56 -22.11 4.89
CA LEU A 286 11.62 -20.64 4.95
C LEU A 286 10.95 -20.12 6.22
N THR A 287 11.48 -20.48 7.39
CA THR A 287 10.99 -19.95 8.69
C THR A 287 11.77 -18.72 9.14
N LEU A 288 11.13 -17.85 9.91
CA LEU A 288 11.82 -16.69 10.48
C LEU A 288 13.01 -17.12 11.33
N GLN A 289 12.85 -18.20 12.11
CA GLN A 289 13.91 -18.75 12.95
C GLN A 289 15.12 -19.20 12.12
N GLU A 290 14.90 -19.95 11.04
CA GLU A 290 15.99 -20.46 10.20
C GLU A 290 16.73 -19.33 9.48
N VAL A 291 16.00 -18.31 9.00
CA VAL A 291 16.58 -17.10 8.42
C VAL A 291 17.44 -16.36 9.46
N MET A 292 16.93 -16.19 10.67
CA MET A 292 17.64 -15.53 11.77
C MET A 292 18.92 -16.26 12.16
N ASP A 293 18.87 -17.58 12.26
CA ASP A 293 20.03 -18.40 12.63
C ASP A 293 21.10 -18.38 11.54
N ARG A 294 20.71 -18.29 10.26
CA ARG A 294 21.63 -18.10 9.13
C ARG A 294 22.33 -16.74 9.19
N VAL A 295 21.58 -15.67 9.47
CA VAL A 295 22.14 -14.33 9.59
C VAL A 295 23.10 -14.22 10.77
N ARG A 296 22.76 -14.82 11.93
CA ARG A 296 23.65 -14.86 13.11
C ARG A 296 24.97 -15.53 12.80
N ARG A 297 24.93 -16.73 12.19
CA ARG A 297 26.14 -17.48 11.82
C ARG A 297 27.04 -16.70 10.87
N ALA A 298 26.46 -15.95 9.94
CA ALA A 298 27.22 -15.18 8.96
C ALA A 298 27.69 -13.80 9.46
N ALA A 299 27.04 -13.26 10.50
CA ALA A 299 27.36 -11.92 10.99
C ALA A 299 28.66 -11.84 11.81
N VAL A 300 29.33 -12.97 12.09
CA VAL A 300 30.57 -13.12 12.89
C VAL A 300 30.73 -11.94 13.85
N VAL A 301 29.80 -11.87 14.80
CA VAL A 301 29.99 -11.01 15.96
C VAL A 301 30.94 -11.79 16.84
N ASP A 302 32.07 -11.19 17.23
CA ASP A 302 32.87 -11.71 18.34
C ASP A 302 32.01 -11.61 19.61
N ASP A 303 31.08 -12.55 19.78
CA ASP A 303 30.16 -12.63 20.92
C ASP A 303 30.98 -12.72 22.23
N ASP A 304 32.18 -13.30 22.17
CA ASP A 304 33.18 -13.38 23.25
C ASP A 304 33.58 -12.00 23.82
N VAL A 305 33.48 -10.92 23.03
CA VAL A 305 33.79 -9.55 23.47
C VAL A 305 32.57 -8.88 24.10
N LEU A 306 31.35 -9.25 23.67
CA LEU A 306 30.09 -8.67 24.16
C LEU A 306 29.56 -9.35 25.43
N ASP A 307 30.00 -10.59 25.75
CA ASP A 307 29.58 -11.34 26.94
C ASP A 307 29.91 -10.66 28.29
N ARG A 308 30.78 -9.63 28.28
CA ARG A 308 31.09 -8.86 29.49
C ARG A 308 29.99 -7.88 29.88
N ASP A 309 29.14 -7.46 28.94
CA ASP A 309 27.99 -6.60 29.19
C ASP A 309 26.70 -7.45 29.24
N ARG A 310 26.45 -8.08 30.40
CA ARG A 310 25.25 -8.90 30.72
C ARG A 310 23.88 -8.22 30.50
N GLY A 311 23.83 -6.99 29.98
CA GLY A 311 22.64 -6.19 29.81
C GLY A 311 22.19 -5.94 28.37
N THR A 312 23.00 -6.22 27.34
CA THR A 312 22.58 -5.95 25.95
C THR A 312 21.88 -7.17 25.35
N PRO A 313 20.55 -7.13 25.07
CA PRO A 313 19.87 -8.22 24.39
C PRO A 313 20.53 -8.51 23.04
N SER A 314 20.57 -9.79 22.64
CA SER A 314 21.15 -10.25 21.37
C SER A 314 20.68 -9.32 20.23
N VAL A 315 21.64 -8.62 19.60
CA VAL A 315 21.30 -7.59 18.60
C VAL A 315 20.54 -8.20 17.40
N PHE A 316 20.76 -9.49 17.15
CA PHE A 316 20.08 -10.27 16.13
C PHE A 316 19.03 -11.21 16.75
N SER A 317 18.17 -10.69 17.63
CA SER A 317 17.02 -11.45 18.16
C SER A 317 15.77 -11.33 17.27
N VAL A 318 14.82 -12.26 17.46
CA VAL A 318 13.53 -12.23 16.74
C VAL A 318 12.73 -10.99 17.15
N GLU A 319 12.77 -10.62 18.42
CA GLU A 319 12.09 -9.44 18.96
C GLU A 319 12.70 -8.14 18.41
N ALA A 320 14.03 -8.08 18.28
CA ALA A 320 14.72 -6.94 17.66
C ALA A 320 14.31 -6.76 16.19
N PHE A 321 14.19 -7.87 15.45
CA PHE A 321 13.69 -7.87 14.08
C PHE A 321 12.22 -7.43 14.00
N GLN A 322 11.34 -7.99 14.83
CA GLN A 322 9.91 -7.64 14.83
C GLN A 322 9.68 -6.15 15.11
N ARG A 323 10.41 -5.56 16.05
CA ARG A 323 10.38 -4.11 16.31
C ARG A 323 10.84 -3.30 15.10
N ALA A 324 11.97 -3.67 14.49
CA ALA A 324 12.47 -3.01 13.30
C ALA A 324 11.52 -3.13 12.10
N LEU A 325 10.80 -4.26 11.98
CA LEU A 325 9.77 -4.50 10.97
C LEU A 325 8.53 -3.63 11.21
N GLN A 326 8.07 -3.51 12.46
CA GLN A 326 6.97 -2.61 12.82
C GLN A 326 7.32 -1.14 12.54
N GLU A 327 8.56 -0.72 12.84
CA GLU A 327 9.07 0.61 12.50
C GLU A 327 9.05 0.85 10.98
N GLU A 328 9.51 -0.12 10.17
CA GLU A 328 9.44 -0.05 8.70
C GLU A 328 7.99 0.09 8.20
N LYS A 329 7.07 -0.75 8.71
CA LYS A 329 5.65 -0.69 8.34
C LYS A 329 5.04 0.67 8.69
N LYS A 330 5.33 1.18 9.88
CA LYS A 330 4.84 2.49 10.35
C LYS A 330 5.39 3.62 9.47
N ALA A 331 6.70 3.66 9.26
CA ALA A 331 7.32 4.67 8.41
C ALA A 331 6.73 4.67 7.00
N ARG A 332 6.48 3.49 6.43
CA ARG A 332 5.87 3.37 5.10
C ARG A 332 4.42 3.85 5.08
N MET A 333 3.63 3.51 6.09
CA MET A 333 2.27 4.04 6.21
C MET A 333 2.25 5.56 6.35
N ASP A 334 3.18 6.12 7.13
CA ASP A 334 3.30 7.57 7.30
C ASP A 334 3.78 8.25 6.01
N GLU A 335 4.66 7.61 5.24
CA GLU A 335 5.05 8.06 3.91
C GLU A 335 3.87 8.04 2.93
N ILE A 336 3.09 6.95 2.90
CA ILE A 336 1.87 6.87 2.07
C ILE A 336 0.89 7.97 2.48
N ARG A 337 0.71 8.21 3.78
CA ARG A 337 -0.11 9.33 4.29
C ARG A 337 0.45 10.68 3.85
N ALA A 338 1.76 10.88 3.91
CA ALA A 338 2.41 12.13 3.50
C ALA A 338 2.33 12.35 1.99
N GLN A 339 2.58 11.32 1.17
CA GLN A 339 2.41 11.35 -0.29
C GLN A 339 0.97 11.66 -0.66
N ARG A 340 -0.01 11.10 0.05
CA ARG A 340 -1.44 11.44 -0.13
C ARG A 340 -1.74 12.90 0.20
N ARG A 341 -1.08 13.48 1.22
CA ARG A 341 -1.22 14.91 1.55
C ARG A 341 -0.56 15.82 0.52
N SER A 342 0.62 15.46 0.03
CA SER A 342 1.42 16.33 -0.85
C SER A 342 1.00 16.28 -2.32
N SER A 343 0.53 15.12 -2.80
CA SER A 343 0.14 14.97 -4.20
C SER A 343 -1.14 15.75 -4.55
N GLY A 344 -1.91 16.24 -3.57
CA GLY A 344 -3.23 16.84 -3.79
C GLY A 344 -4.23 15.89 -4.49
N SER A 345 -3.77 14.68 -4.79
CA SER A 345 -4.44 13.60 -5.48
C SER A 345 -4.96 12.71 -4.37
N ALA A 346 -6.19 13.01 -3.96
CA ALA A 346 -6.96 12.16 -3.08
C ALA A 346 -6.86 10.69 -3.55
N ALA A 347 -6.95 9.79 -2.57
CA ALA A 347 -6.91 8.34 -2.70
C ALA A 347 -7.63 7.81 -3.97
N LEU A 348 -7.21 6.62 -4.43
CA LEU A 348 -8.02 5.76 -5.31
C LEU A 348 -9.52 5.93 -4.99
N PRO A 349 -10.34 6.15 -6.02
CA PRO A 349 -11.15 7.35 -6.16
C PRO A 349 -12.02 7.60 -4.92
N MET A 350 -11.47 8.36 -3.95
CA MET A 350 -12.27 8.99 -2.91
C MET A 350 -13.39 9.84 -3.57
N ALA A 351 -13.07 10.44 -4.72
CA ALA A 351 -14.02 11.14 -5.57
C ALA A 351 -15.23 10.27 -5.98
N GLU A 352 -15.07 8.96 -6.20
CA GLU A 352 -16.19 8.13 -6.64
C GLU A 352 -17.24 7.95 -5.53
N TRP A 353 -16.83 7.94 -4.26
CA TRP A 353 -17.74 7.73 -3.14
C TRP A 353 -18.19 9.03 -2.49
N SER A 354 -17.34 10.05 -2.47
CA SER A 354 -17.68 11.38 -1.94
C SER A 354 -18.64 12.16 -2.85
N GLU A 355 -18.71 11.84 -4.16
CA GLU A 355 -19.71 12.40 -5.08
C GLU A 355 -21.09 11.73 -4.97
N ARG A 356 -21.13 10.49 -4.47
CA ARG A 356 -22.39 9.75 -4.29
C ARG A 356 -23.11 10.25 -3.03
N SER A 357 -24.43 10.24 -3.08
CA SER A 357 -25.23 10.60 -1.91
C SER A 357 -25.10 9.52 -0.82
N VAL A 358 -25.31 9.91 0.43
CA VAL A 358 -25.30 8.98 1.57
C VAL A 358 -26.26 7.82 1.32
N GLU A 359 -27.44 8.09 0.76
CA GLU A 359 -28.47 7.10 0.45
C GLU A 359 -28.00 6.08 -0.60
N GLU A 360 -27.29 6.53 -1.64
CA GLU A 360 -26.76 5.65 -2.68
C GLU A 360 -25.68 4.70 -2.11
N VAL A 361 -24.74 5.24 -1.32
CA VAL A 361 -23.67 4.43 -0.73
C VAL A 361 -24.23 3.44 0.29
N VAL A 362 -25.21 3.86 1.10
CA VAL A 362 -25.93 2.98 2.03
C VAL A 362 -26.71 1.90 1.27
N SER A 363 -27.34 2.23 0.14
CA SER A 363 -28.01 1.25 -0.72
C SER A 363 -27.05 0.19 -1.23
N LEU A 364 -25.86 0.60 -1.69
CA LEU A 364 -24.82 -0.31 -2.17
C LEU A 364 -24.25 -1.20 -1.07
N PHE A 365 -24.05 -0.65 0.12
CA PHE A 365 -23.60 -1.40 1.30
C PHE A 365 -24.62 -2.43 1.79
N ARG A 366 -25.92 -2.16 1.65
CA ARG A 366 -26.97 -3.08 2.13
C ARG A 366 -27.23 -4.26 1.21
N ARG A 367 -26.77 -4.22 -0.04
CA ARG A 367 -26.94 -5.34 -0.97
C ARG A 367 -26.20 -6.57 -0.44
N ALA A 368 -26.87 -7.72 -0.43
CA ALA A 368 -26.25 -8.97 0.01
C ALA A 368 -25.05 -9.37 -0.87
N ASP A 369 -25.11 -9.00 -2.15
CA ASP A 369 -24.07 -9.13 -3.16
C ASP A 369 -23.33 -7.80 -3.41
N GLY A 370 -23.45 -6.85 -2.48
CA GLY A 370 -22.95 -5.49 -2.63
C GLY A 370 -21.43 -5.44 -2.71
N PRO A 371 -20.89 -4.43 -3.42
CA PRO A 371 -19.44 -4.25 -3.51
C PRO A 371 -18.82 -3.72 -2.21
N LEU A 372 -19.63 -3.32 -1.23
CA LEU A 372 -19.18 -2.68 0.00
C LEU A 372 -19.49 -3.55 1.21
N ASN A 373 -18.51 -3.71 2.10
CA ASN A 373 -18.70 -4.30 3.43
C ASN A 373 -18.34 -3.34 4.56
N TRP A 374 -17.90 -2.13 4.24
CA TRP A 374 -17.81 -1.03 5.19
C TRP A 374 -18.04 0.32 4.51
N VAL A 375 -18.56 1.28 5.29
CA VAL A 375 -18.72 2.69 4.90
C VAL A 375 -18.40 3.56 6.12
N LEU A 376 -17.68 4.67 5.92
CA LEU A 376 -17.30 5.64 6.93
C LEU A 376 -17.89 7.01 6.58
N PHE A 377 -18.48 7.66 7.57
CA PHE A 377 -19.19 8.92 7.50
C PHE A 377 -18.59 9.93 8.48
N ALA A 378 -18.66 11.21 8.16
CA ALA A 378 -18.28 12.30 9.04
C ALA A 378 -19.28 13.47 8.93
N PRO A 379 -19.32 14.39 9.92
CA PRO A 379 -20.09 15.62 9.78
C PRO A 379 -19.59 16.45 8.60
N GLU A 380 -20.50 17.02 7.81
CA GLU A 380 -20.12 17.87 6.70
C GLU A 380 -19.28 19.06 7.19
N THR A 381 -18.13 19.27 6.57
CA THR A 381 -17.18 20.33 6.96
C THR A 381 -17.84 21.73 7.01
N ASN A 382 -18.75 22.02 6.07
CA ASN A 382 -19.47 23.30 6.00
C ASN A 382 -20.43 23.53 7.18
N TRP A 383 -21.00 22.47 7.74
CA TRP A 383 -21.95 22.57 8.83
C TRP A 383 -21.28 23.03 10.12
N LEU A 384 -20.06 22.53 10.40
CA LEU A 384 -19.26 22.94 11.54
C LEU A 384 -18.94 24.44 11.51
N ILE A 385 -18.73 25.00 10.31
CA ILE A 385 -18.43 26.42 10.10
C ILE A 385 -19.70 27.26 10.28
N ARG A 386 -20.82 26.91 9.64
CA ARG A 386 -22.05 27.71 9.66
C ARG A 386 -22.63 27.92 11.06
N ARG A 387 -22.58 26.90 11.92
CA ARG A 387 -23.10 26.98 13.29
C ARG A 387 -22.25 27.87 14.19
N ARG A 388 -20.96 28.05 13.88
CA ARG A 388 -20.08 29.01 14.57
C ARG A 388 -20.53 30.45 14.32
N THR A 389 -20.94 30.75 13.10
CA THR A 389 -21.48 32.08 12.72
C THR A 389 -22.84 32.38 13.33
N MET A 390 -23.77 31.41 13.39
CA MET A 390 -25.13 31.67 13.89
C MET A 390 -25.21 31.93 15.40
N ARG A 391 -24.37 31.28 16.23
CA ARG A 391 -24.35 31.59 17.67
C ARG A 391 -23.67 32.94 17.97
N SER A 392 -22.76 33.39 17.12
CA SER A 392 -22.16 34.73 17.26
C SER A 392 -23.18 35.84 17.04
N THR A 393 -24.13 35.66 16.11
CA THR A 393 -25.19 36.64 15.87
C THR A 393 -26.32 36.55 16.90
N GLN A 394 -26.64 35.37 17.43
CA GLN A 394 -27.61 35.25 18.53
C GLN A 394 -27.10 35.77 19.88
N ALA A 395 -25.80 35.64 20.17
CA ALA A 395 -25.22 36.23 21.38
C ALA A 395 -25.20 37.78 21.37
N SER A 396 -25.36 38.40 20.20
CA SER A 396 -25.48 39.86 20.04
C SER A 396 -26.91 40.39 20.22
N LEU A 397 -27.90 39.52 20.43
CA LEU A 397 -29.31 39.90 20.62
C LEU A 397 -29.75 39.77 22.08
N VAL A 398 -28.85 40.09 23.02
CA VAL A 398 -29.28 40.41 24.40
C VAL A 398 -29.83 41.84 24.38
N PRO A 399 -31.12 42.06 24.73
CA PRO A 399 -31.67 43.41 24.82
C PRO A 399 -30.91 44.21 25.87
N SER A 400 -30.24 45.28 25.46
CA SER A 400 -29.63 46.25 26.36
C SER A 400 -30.71 47.14 27.01
N GLN A 401 -31.65 46.56 27.76
CA GLN A 401 -32.61 47.32 28.58
C GLN A 401 -32.96 46.56 29.85
N ILE A 402 -32.08 46.65 30.86
CA ILE A 402 -32.52 46.61 32.25
C ILE A 402 -32.35 48.03 32.78
N LEU A 403 -33.47 48.76 32.77
CA LEU A 403 -33.68 49.97 33.56
C LEU A 403 -33.52 49.60 35.04
N THR A 404 -32.43 50.04 35.68
CA THR A 404 -32.36 50.10 37.14
C THR A 404 -33.18 51.31 37.63
N PRO A 405 -34.10 51.14 38.59
CA PRO A 405 -34.78 52.27 39.18
C PRO A 405 -33.84 53.00 40.14
N SER A 406 -33.76 54.31 39.96
CA SER A 406 -33.21 55.26 40.92
C SER A 406 -34.03 55.22 42.23
N GLY A 407 -33.46 54.65 43.29
CA GLY A 407 -34.04 54.64 44.63
C GLY A 407 -32.93 54.51 45.65
N GLY A 408 -32.77 55.55 46.47
CA GLY A 408 -31.50 55.88 47.12
C GLY A 408 -31.14 55.07 48.36
N TYR A 409 -29.87 55.17 48.73
CA TYR A 409 -29.42 55.09 50.12
C TYR A 409 -28.12 55.88 50.27
N LEU A 410 -28.23 57.06 50.90
CA LEU A 410 -27.12 57.81 51.46
C LEU A 410 -27.25 57.76 52.99
N LYS A 411 -26.09 57.57 53.64
CA LYS A 411 -25.76 57.81 55.06
C LYS A 411 -26.03 56.72 56.11
N ALA A 412 -24.94 56.09 56.54
CA ALA A 412 -24.44 56.08 57.93
C ALA A 412 -22.94 55.65 57.88
N ALA A 413 -21.98 56.57 57.95
CA ALA A 413 -21.36 57.12 59.17
C ALA A 413 -20.50 56.13 59.99
N SER A 414 -19.19 56.16 59.70
CA SER A 414 -18.04 56.32 60.63
C SER A 414 -17.86 55.43 61.88
N ARG A 415 -16.58 55.06 62.08
CA ARG A 415 -15.85 54.47 63.24
C ARG A 415 -15.50 52.99 62.98
N SER A 416 -14.27 52.50 63.15
CA SER A 416 -13.08 52.99 63.85
C SER A 416 -11.83 52.22 63.41
N SER A 417 -10.69 52.90 63.51
CA SER A 417 -9.31 52.43 63.33
C SER A 417 -8.92 51.18 64.15
N SER A 418 -7.98 50.38 63.63
CA SER A 418 -6.59 50.27 64.14
C SER A 418 -5.99 48.85 64.07
N ARG A 419 -4.68 48.82 63.72
CA ARG A 419 -3.65 47.80 64.03
C ARG A 419 -3.76 46.43 63.33
N ALA A 420 -2.68 45.76 62.91
CA ALA A 420 -1.25 46.05 62.93
C ALA A 420 -0.54 45.12 61.93
N SER A 421 0.66 45.53 61.55
CA SER A 421 1.57 44.94 60.57
C SER A 421 2.40 43.77 61.12
N THR A 422 2.70 42.80 60.23
CA THR A 422 3.95 41.99 60.10
C THR A 422 4.37 40.99 61.22
N PRO A 423 5.31 40.03 61.00
CA PRO A 423 6.13 39.72 59.80
C PRO A 423 6.28 38.23 59.40
N VAL A 424 6.82 38.08 58.18
CA VAL A 424 7.75 37.06 57.64
C VAL A 424 8.48 36.17 58.66
N LYS A 425 8.57 34.86 58.37
CA LYS A 425 9.69 34.01 58.80
C LYS A 425 9.96 32.87 57.80
N GLN A 426 11.06 32.99 57.06
CA GLN A 426 11.80 31.88 56.45
C GLN A 426 12.70 31.24 57.51
N ARG A 427 12.94 29.92 57.46
CA ARG A 427 14.28 29.24 57.51
C ARG A 427 14.20 27.70 57.70
N PRO A 428 15.31 26.94 57.51
CA PRO A 428 15.39 25.66 56.75
C PRO A 428 15.87 24.44 57.57
N GLY A 429 16.04 23.29 56.86
CA GLY A 429 16.88 22.12 57.22
C GLY A 429 16.26 21.19 58.28
N ASP A 430 16.44 19.88 58.32
CA ASP A 430 17.25 18.87 57.61
C ASP A 430 16.64 17.48 57.96
N GLN A 431 16.91 16.49 57.10
CA GLN A 431 17.16 15.03 57.33
C GLN A 431 16.44 14.27 58.48
N ASP A 432 15.71 13.19 58.16
CA ASP A 432 16.17 11.79 58.30
C ASP A 432 15.04 10.73 58.18
N GLU A 433 15.44 9.58 57.61
CA GLU A 433 15.01 8.19 57.85
C GLU A 433 13.55 7.67 57.72
N VAL A 434 13.44 6.70 56.79
CA VAL A 434 12.87 5.32 56.90
C VAL A 434 11.40 5.15 57.34
N THR A 435 10.54 4.64 56.43
CA THR A 435 9.85 3.32 56.50
C THR A 435 8.74 3.20 55.44
N ASP A 436 8.71 2.06 54.72
CA ASP A 436 7.52 1.54 54.02
C ASP A 436 6.34 1.36 54.98
N PRO A 437 5.08 1.43 54.49
CA PRO A 437 4.35 0.15 54.40
C PRO A 437 3.32 0.02 53.26
N ALA A 438 3.36 -1.18 52.67
CA ALA A 438 2.26 -2.10 52.36
C ALA A 438 0.84 -1.57 52.09
N ASP A 439 0.35 -1.94 50.90
CA ASP A 439 -1.05 -1.97 50.49
C ASP A 439 -1.93 -2.79 51.44
N ALA A 440 -2.98 -2.17 51.97
CA ALA A 440 -4.07 -2.83 52.68
C ALA A 440 -5.39 -2.61 51.92
N VAL A 441 -5.87 -3.71 51.34
CA VAL A 441 -7.22 -3.90 50.80
C VAL A 441 -8.24 -3.68 51.92
N THR A 442 -9.22 -2.80 51.70
CA THR A 442 -10.39 -2.64 52.60
C THR A 442 -11.66 -2.93 51.82
N GLU A 443 -12.26 -4.09 52.08
CA GLU A 443 -13.69 -4.33 51.91
C GLU A 443 -14.48 -3.81 53.13
N LEU A 444 -15.71 -3.35 52.85
CA LEU A 444 -16.97 -3.63 53.57
C LEU A 444 -17.84 -2.38 53.77
N GLY A 445 -19.07 -2.46 53.25
CA GLY A 445 -20.25 -2.18 54.07
C GLY A 445 -21.17 -1.02 53.67
N PRO A 446 -22.45 -1.05 54.12
CA PRO A 446 -23.61 -0.97 53.22
C PRO A 446 -24.68 0.07 53.63
N VAL A 447 -25.87 -0.03 53.01
CA VAL A 447 -27.24 0.36 53.46
C VAL A 447 -27.93 1.51 52.66
N LEU A 448 -28.89 1.11 51.80
CA LEU A 448 -30.34 1.48 51.64
C LEU A 448 -30.84 2.91 52.02
N PRO A 449 -32.02 3.42 51.54
CA PRO A 449 -33.22 2.66 51.13
C PRO A 449 -34.07 3.18 49.93
N ALA A 450 -35.15 2.42 49.71
CA ALA A 450 -36.16 2.45 48.67
C ALA A 450 -37.27 3.53 48.81
N VAL A 451 -37.85 3.89 47.67
CA VAL A 451 -39.22 4.41 47.41
C VAL A 451 -39.49 4.05 45.93
N GLY A 452 -40.61 3.57 45.40
CA GLY A 452 -42.01 3.43 45.80
C GLY A 452 -42.78 3.29 44.45
N ALA A 453 -43.74 2.37 44.38
CA ALA A 453 -44.41 1.88 43.17
C ALA A 453 -45.45 2.84 42.54
N ALA A 454 -45.81 2.60 41.26
CA ALA A 454 -47.19 2.63 40.76
C ALA A 454 -47.34 2.00 39.34
N ASP A 455 -48.37 1.13 39.20
CA ASP A 455 -49.22 0.71 38.05
C ASP A 455 -48.75 0.88 36.59
N GLY A 456 -49.04 0.00 35.63
CA GLY A 456 -49.92 -1.17 35.54
C GLY A 456 -50.37 -1.32 34.07
N SER A 457 -50.32 -2.52 33.49
CA SER A 457 -51.16 -2.90 32.32
C SER A 457 -51.10 -4.39 32.02
N GLU A 458 -52.29 -4.97 31.88
CA GLU A 458 -52.63 -6.37 31.72
C GLU A 458 -52.15 -7.03 30.41
N SER A 459 -52.03 -8.36 30.42
CA SER A 459 -52.03 -9.20 29.21
C SER A 459 -52.71 -10.55 29.52
N PRO A 460 -53.50 -11.13 28.60
CA PRO A 460 -54.37 -12.29 28.89
C PRO A 460 -53.67 -13.64 28.63
N PRO A 461 -54.23 -14.76 29.14
CA PRO A 461 -53.60 -16.07 29.06
C PRO A 461 -53.95 -16.81 27.76
N ARG A 462 -52.97 -17.53 27.18
CA ARG A 462 -53.21 -18.54 26.14
C ARG A 462 -53.03 -19.95 26.69
N THR A 463 -53.99 -20.79 26.36
CA THR A 463 -54.17 -22.20 26.67
C THR A 463 -53.17 -23.12 25.95
N PRO A 464 -52.89 -24.33 26.47
CA PRO A 464 -52.05 -25.31 25.80
C PRO A 464 -52.87 -26.23 24.89
N VAL A 465 -52.49 -26.32 23.61
CA VAL A 465 -53.05 -27.28 22.65
C VAL A 465 -52.14 -28.50 22.57
N LYS A 466 -52.72 -29.67 22.84
CA LYS A 466 -52.17 -31.01 22.58
C LYS A 466 -52.37 -31.36 21.10
N THR A 467 -51.31 -31.81 20.43
CA THR A 467 -51.36 -32.55 19.16
C THR A 467 -50.17 -33.53 19.17
N LYS A 468 -50.40 -34.81 19.48
CA LYS A 468 -50.63 -35.95 18.57
C LYS A 468 -49.47 -36.20 17.60
N GLU A 469 -48.65 -37.18 17.98
CA GLU A 469 -47.71 -37.93 17.13
C GLU A 469 -48.42 -38.64 15.97
N PRO A 470 -47.68 -38.88 14.88
CA PRO A 470 -47.81 -40.12 14.13
C PRO A 470 -46.52 -40.95 14.15
N LYS A 471 -46.72 -42.25 14.38
CA LYS A 471 -45.80 -43.36 14.11
C LYS A 471 -45.69 -43.62 12.61
N GLU A 472 -44.48 -43.96 12.17
CA GLU A 472 -44.06 -44.94 11.14
C GLU A 472 -42.60 -44.58 10.78
N GLU A 473 -41.70 -45.43 10.30
CA GLU A 473 -41.37 -46.86 10.43
C GLU A 473 -40.02 -47.01 9.69
N ARG A 474 -39.14 -47.93 10.13
CA ARG A 474 -38.06 -48.63 9.37
C ARG A 474 -36.67 -48.00 9.17
N HIS A 475 -35.72 -48.59 9.91
CA HIS A 475 -34.53 -49.34 9.48
C HIS A 475 -33.60 -48.77 8.39
N THR A 476 -32.33 -48.56 8.77
CA THR A 476 -31.22 -49.47 8.38
C THR A 476 -29.97 -49.21 9.24
N ASP A 477 -29.33 -50.31 9.61
CA ASP A 477 -28.21 -50.42 10.54
C ASP A 477 -26.87 -49.89 9.97
N VAL A 478 -26.08 -49.26 10.83
CA VAL A 478 -24.65 -48.97 10.61
C VAL A 478 -23.85 -49.80 11.63
N PRO A 479 -22.91 -50.66 11.21
CA PRO A 479 -22.00 -51.30 12.14
C PRO A 479 -20.77 -50.41 12.41
N THR A 480 -20.43 -50.35 13.69
CA THR A 480 -19.31 -49.68 14.32
C THR A 480 -17.96 -50.32 14.00
N GLU A 481 -16.93 -49.48 14.00
CA GLU A 481 -15.50 -49.82 14.00
C GLU A 481 -15.12 -50.77 15.14
N ASN A 482 -14.34 -51.82 14.81
CA ASN A 482 -13.22 -52.31 15.63
C ASN A 482 -12.35 -53.29 14.81
N ASP A 483 -11.07 -53.29 15.16
CA ASP A 483 -10.02 -54.28 14.85
C ASP A 483 -9.25 -54.12 13.51
N ILE A 484 -8.08 -53.47 13.61
CA ILE A 484 -6.93 -53.73 12.72
C ILE A 484 -5.79 -54.29 13.57
N GLN A 485 -5.59 -55.60 13.48
CA GLN A 485 -4.34 -56.28 13.82
C GLN A 485 -3.59 -56.66 12.52
N GLU A 486 -2.27 -56.53 12.62
CA GLU A 486 -1.16 -57.22 11.96
C GLU A 486 -1.44 -58.18 10.78
N LEU A 487 -0.64 -58.04 9.71
CA LEU A 487 0.08 -59.09 8.98
C LEU A 487 0.92 -58.40 7.88
N SER A 488 2.25 -58.33 8.01
CA SER A 488 3.23 -59.30 7.48
C SER A 488 3.08 -59.58 5.97
N CYS A 489 3.99 -59.02 5.16
CA CYS A 489 4.37 -59.58 3.86
C CYS A 489 5.88 -59.47 3.64
N LYS A 490 6.52 -60.64 3.62
CA LYS A 490 7.86 -60.92 3.07
C LYS A 490 7.74 -61.15 1.56
N SER A 491 8.70 -60.66 0.78
CA SER A 491 9.43 -61.35 -0.32
C SER A 491 10.23 -60.27 -1.08
N THR A 492 11.36 -60.45 -1.75
CA THR A 492 12.35 -61.53 -1.93
C THR A 492 13.50 -60.86 -2.69
N ALA A 493 14.74 -61.21 -2.34
CA ALA A 493 15.96 -60.81 -3.02
C ALA A 493 16.08 -61.37 -4.45
N ALA A 494 16.80 -60.65 -5.32
CA ALA A 494 17.53 -61.23 -6.46
C ALA A 494 18.69 -60.30 -6.85
N ASP A 495 19.90 -60.77 -6.55
CA ASP A 495 21.20 -60.27 -7.03
C ASP A 495 21.40 -60.56 -8.53
N GLY A 496 22.16 -59.70 -9.20
CA GLY A 496 22.69 -59.93 -10.55
C GLY A 496 23.87 -58.98 -10.84
N PRO A 497 25.08 -59.48 -11.18
CA PRO A 497 26.31 -58.70 -11.18
C PRO A 497 26.59 -58.01 -12.52
N TRP A 498 27.20 -56.82 -12.47
CA TRP A 498 27.73 -56.10 -13.63
C TRP A 498 29.26 -56.20 -13.65
N THR A 499 29.82 -56.67 -14.77
CA THR A 499 31.26 -56.69 -15.07
C THR A 499 31.64 -55.51 -15.98
N PRO A 500 32.87 -54.95 -15.88
CA PRO A 500 33.33 -53.83 -16.72
C PRO A 500 34.37 -54.26 -17.76
N GLU A 501 34.29 -53.73 -18.98
CA GLU A 501 35.28 -53.74 -20.08
C GLU A 501 34.68 -52.92 -21.23
N GLN A 502 35.35 -52.18 -22.12
CA GLN A 502 36.70 -51.61 -22.25
C GLN A 502 36.63 -50.69 -23.49
N ASP A 503 37.69 -49.90 -23.70
CA ASP A 503 37.90 -48.85 -24.71
C ASP A 503 37.54 -49.19 -26.18
N ASP A 504 37.18 -48.15 -26.96
CA ASP A 504 37.78 -47.94 -28.29
C ASP A 504 37.60 -46.53 -28.87
N LEU A 505 38.67 -46.09 -29.55
CA LEU A 505 39.01 -44.75 -30.08
C LEU A 505 38.30 -44.38 -31.42
N PRO A 506 38.43 -43.12 -31.91
CA PRO A 506 37.51 -42.54 -32.90
C PRO A 506 37.92 -42.75 -34.36
N ARG A 507 36.90 -42.87 -35.23
CA ARG A 507 37.03 -42.87 -36.70
C ARG A 507 37.16 -41.45 -37.24
N ARG A 508 38.23 -41.23 -38.01
CA ARG A 508 38.38 -40.12 -38.97
C ARG A 508 37.34 -40.26 -40.10
N PHE A 509 36.67 -39.17 -40.44
CA PHE A 509 36.19 -38.92 -41.80
C PHE A 509 36.55 -37.50 -42.21
N SER A 510 37.16 -37.42 -43.38
CA SER A 510 37.41 -36.22 -44.17
C SER A 510 36.49 -36.29 -45.37
N THR A 511 35.79 -35.19 -45.71
CA THR A 511 35.57 -34.77 -47.11
C THR A 511 35.03 -33.33 -47.17
N ASN A 512 35.59 -32.62 -48.15
CA ASN A 512 35.35 -31.27 -48.67
C ASN A 512 33.91 -30.91 -49.09
N GLY A 513 33.69 -29.60 -49.24
CA GLY A 513 32.74 -28.98 -50.19
C GLY A 513 32.07 -27.74 -49.56
N SER A 514 32.59 -26.52 -49.71
CA SER A 514 32.44 -25.58 -50.84
C SER A 514 31.02 -25.07 -51.04
N GLU A 515 30.61 -24.08 -50.25
CA GLU A 515 29.50 -23.14 -50.50
C GLU A 515 29.60 -22.06 -49.41
N ASP A 516 30.26 -20.92 -49.69
CA ASP A 516 30.41 -19.79 -48.74
C ASP A 516 30.65 -18.49 -49.53
N GLU A 517 29.60 -17.91 -50.11
CA GLU A 517 29.64 -16.52 -50.59
C GLU A 517 28.35 -15.72 -50.35
N GLU A 518 27.19 -16.35 -50.08
CA GLU A 518 25.97 -15.63 -49.66
C GLU A 518 25.91 -15.35 -48.14
N ASP A 519 26.55 -16.18 -47.30
CA ASP A 519 26.52 -16.00 -45.84
C ASP A 519 27.40 -14.83 -45.32
N ARG A 520 28.30 -14.29 -46.15
CA ARG A 520 29.15 -13.15 -45.77
C ARG A 520 28.45 -11.79 -45.83
N GLU A 521 27.28 -11.70 -46.47
CA GLU A 521 26.54 -10.44 -46.58
C GLU A 521 25.50 -10.27 -45.46
N GLU A 522 24.92 -11.37 -44.95
CA GLU A 522 24.08 -11.36 -43.74
C GLU A 522 24.89 -11.09 -42.46
N ASP A 523 26.09 -11.66 -42.33
CA ASP A 523 26.97 -11.42 -41.18
C ASP A 523 27.40 -9.94 -41.06
N ARG A 524 27.50 -9.22 -42.18
CA ARG A 524 27.85 -7.79 -42.21
C ARG A 524 26.69 -6.87 -41.82
N GLU A 525 25.45 -7.26 -42.11
CA GLU A 525 24.27 -6.54 -41.63
C GLU A 525 24.00 -6.81 -40.15
N GLU A 526 24.34 -8.01 -39.65
CA GLU A 526 24.22 -8.37 -38.24
C GLU A 526 25.32 -7.72 -37.37
N GLU A 527 26.55 -7.60 -37.90
CA GLU A 527 27.65 -6.89 -37.23
C GLU A 527 27.40 -5.37 -37.11
N MET A 528 26.71 -4.75 -38.08
CA MET A 528 26.24 -3.36 -37.97
C MET A 528 25.10 -3.15 -36.98
N ARG A 529 24.31 -4.19 -36.68
CA ARG A 529 23.27 -4.14 -35.62
C ARG A 529 23.84 -4.31 -34.22
N LEU A 530 25.02 -4.92 -34.10
CA LEU A 530 25.73 -5.16 -32.84
C LEU A 530 26.71 -4.05 -32.45
N ALA A 531 26.85 -2.99 -33.26
CA ALA A 531 27.58 -1.79 -32.85
C ALA A 531 26.92 -1.20 -31.58
N PRO A 532 27.66 -1.06 -30.46
CA PRO A 532 27.09 -0.62 -29.21
C PRO A 532 26.53 0.79 -29.39
N LYS A 533 25.19 0.93 -29.26
CA LYS A 533 24.55 2.22 -29.06
C LYS A 533 25.27 2.88 -27.91
N SER A 534 25.98 3.98 -28.19
CA SER A 534 26.78 4.70 -27.22
C SER A 534 25.87 5.17 -26.09
N SER A 535 25.81 4.39 -25.02
CA SER A 535 25.16 4.77 -23.77
C SER A 535 25.89 5.99 -23.24
N LEU A 536 25.26 7.15 -23.41
CA LEU A 536 25.66 8.41 -22.81
C LEU A 536 25.89 8.17 -21.32
N LYS A 537 27.17 8.12 -20.91
CA LYS A 537 27.56 8.18 -19.51
C LYS A 537 27.18 9.56 -19.00
N LEU A 538 26.01 9.65 -18.37
CA LEU A 538 25.60 10.83 -17.61
C LEU A 538 26.66 11.06 -16.53
N LEU A 539 27.30 12.24 -16.57
CA LEU A 539 28.22 12.68 -15.53
C LEU A 539 27.48 12.70 -14.18
N PRO A 540 28.13 12.28 -13.07
CA PRO A 540 27.48 12.23 -11.77
C PRO A 540 27.25 13.66 -11.27
N ASP A 541 26.06 13.89 -10.72
CA ASP A 541 25.69 15.02 -9.86
C ASP A 541 25.29 16.36 -10.51
N VAL A 542 24.66 16.33 -11.68
CA VAL A 542 23.93 17.50 -12.21
C VAL A 542 22.45 17.31 -11.95
N SER A 543 21.83 18.23 -11.20
CA SER A 543 20.39 18.27 -10.97
C SER A 543 19.63 18.06 -12.27
N PRO A 544 18.56 17.25 -12.29
CA PRO A 544 17.84 16.93 -13.51
C PRO A 544 17.48 18.22 -14.27
N PRO A 545 17.77 18.34 -15.58
CA PRO A 545 17.55 19.59 -16.31
C PRO A 545 16.11 20.07 -16.14
N GLU A 546 15.91 21.37 -15.98
CA GLU A 546 14.57 21.94 -15.72
C GLU A 546 13.63 21.67 -16.92
N LEU A 547 12.39 21.27 -16.65
CA LEU A 547 11.39 21.03 -17.68
C LEU A 547 10.92 22.37 -18.24
N ARG A 548 11.14 22.60 -19.55
CA ARG A 548 10.79 23.89 -20.17
C ARG A 548 9.34 23.98 -20.60
N LEU A 549 8.88 22.96 -21.32
CA LEU A 549 7.51 22.90 -21.82
C LEU A 549 7.13 21.44 -21.98
N SER A 550 5.89 21.11 -21.64
CA SER A 550 5.30 19.81 -21.90
C SER A 550 3.86 19.94 -22.34
N GLY A 551 3.41 19.01 -23.17
CA GLY A 551 2.04 18.99 -23.64
C GLY A 551 1.83 18.09 -24.85
N PRO A 552 0.57 17.93 -25.28
CA PRO A 552 0.25 17.19 -26.48
C PRO A 552 0.64 17.98 -27.74
N LEU A 553 1.05 17.25 -28.78
CA LEU A 553 1.16 17.73 -30.14
C LEU A 553 0.76 16.59 -31.10
N LEU A 554 0.27 16.97 -32.27
CA LEU A 554 0.11 16.05 -33.39
C LEU A 554 1.43 16.00 -34.18
N LYS A 555 1.98 14.80 -34.34
CA LYS A 555 3.23 14.54 -35.06
C LYS A 555 2.95 13.80 -36.34
N GLN A 556 3.45 14.30 -37.47
CA GLN A 556 3.36 13.57 -38.72
C GLN A 556 4.18 12.27 -38.64
N SER A 557 3.53 11.14 -38.94
CA SER A 557 4.19 9.84 -39.02
C SER A 557 5.13 9.80 -40.23
N SER A 558 6.22 9.05 -40.11
CA SER A 558 7.15 8.80 -41.23
C SER A 558 6.66 7.72 -42.19
N ALA A 559 5.46 7.16 -41.95
CA ALA A 559 4.86 6.20 -42.86
C ALA A 559 4.38 6.92 -44.14
N TRP A 560 4.33 6.19 -45.25
CA TRP A 560 3.96 6.70 -46.59
C TRP A 560 2.68 7.56 -46.59
N HIS A 561 1.73 7.30 -45.70
CA HIS A 561 0.46 8.02 -45.64
C HIS A 561 0.48 9.34 -44.86
N GLY A 562 1.60 9.71 -44.21
CA GLY A 562 1.77 11.03 -43.59
C GLY A 562 0.72 11.40 -42.54
N LEU A 563 0.11 10.42 -41.88
CA LEU A 563 -0.93 10.66 -40.88
C LEU A 563 -0.37 11.37 -39.65
N LEU A 564 -1.13 12.33 -39.10
CA LEU A 564 -0.84 12.99 -37.83
C LEU A 564 -1.19 12.07 -36.66
N GLN A 565 -0.25 11.87 -35.74
CA GLN A 565 -0.42 11.05 -34.55
C GLN A 565 -0.31 11.91 -33.31
N LEU A 566 -1.28 11.80 -32.41
CA LEU A 566 -1.23 12.44 -31.10
C LEU A 566 -0.10 11.83 -30.25
N ARG A 567 0.79 12.67 -29.74
CA ARG A 567 1.88 12.29 -28.85
C ARG A 567 2.01 13.30 -27.73
N TRP A 568 2.52 12.85 -26.58
CA TRP A 568 2.91 13.73 -25.50
C TRP A 568 4.37 14.14 -25.70
N PHE A 569 4.68 15.43 -25.65
CA PHE A 569 6.02 15.96 -25.86
C PHE A 569 6.56 16.66 -24.61
N GLN A 570 7.89 16.63 -24.46
CA GLN A 570 8.62 17.43 -23.47
C GLN A 570 9.89 18.03 -24.08
N ILE A 571 10.16 19.29 -23.76
CA ILE A 571 11.43 19.96 -24.04
C ILE A 571 12.25 20.01 -22.76
N ARG A 572 13.40 19.32 -22.76
CA ARG A 572 14.26 19.20 -21.60
C ARG A 572 15.69 18.85 -21.98
N GLY A 573 16.65 19.56 -21.41
CA GLY A 573 18.08 19.20 -21.46
C GLY A 573 18.68 19.20 -22.87
N GLY A 574 18.20 20.08 -23.76
CA GLY A 574 18.63 20.12 -25.16
C GLY A 574 17.97 19.07 -26.07
N HIS A 575 16.95 18.36 -25.58
CA HIS A 575 16.22 17.36 -26.36
C HIS A 575 14.71 17.67 -26.44
N LEU A 576 14.10 17.27 -27.56
CA LEU A 576 12.66 17.10 -27.69
C LEU A 576 12.33 15.60 -27.58
N LEU A 577 11.63 15.24 -26.51
CA LEU A 577 11.25 13.88 -26.17
C LEU A 577 9.76 13.68 -26.43
N TRP A 578 9.34 12.49 -26.87
CA TRP A 578 7.92 12.20 -27.00
C TRP A 578 7.52 10.77 -26.60
N TRP A 579 6.28 10.63 -26.15
CA TRP A 579 5.64 9.39 -25.71
C TRP A 579 4.30 9.19 -26.41
N GLN A 580 3.79 7.95 -26.34
CA GLN A 580 2.47 7.64 -26.87
C GLN A 580 1.35 8.30 -26.05
N THR A 581 1.51 8.36 -24.72
CA THR A 581 0.52 8.92 -23.79
C THR A 581 1.23 9.71 -22.66
N PRO A 582 0.54 10.67 -22.01
CA PRO A 582 1.09 11.42 -20.88
C PRO A 582 1.45 10.55 -19.67
N THR A 583 0.76 9.42 -19.47
CA THR A 583 1.01 8.48 -18.37
C THR A 583 2.37 7.77 -18.46
N LEU A 584 3.04 7.87 -19.60
CA LEU A 584 4.33 7.23 -19.86
C LEU A 584 5.52 8.19 -19.72
N VAL A 585 5.32 9.44 -19.28
CA VAL A 585 6.42 10.42 -19.11
C VAL A 585 7.57 9.90 -18.24
N ASP A 586 7.25 9.06 -17.25
CA ASP A 586 8.24 8.44 -16.36
C ASP A 586 8.88 7.17 -16.95
N CYS A 587 8.56 6.82 -18.21
CA CYS A 587 9.15 5.71 -18.95
C CYS A 587 10.14 6.25 -20.01
N PRO A 588 11.01 5.41 -20.59
CA PRO A 588 11.83 5.83 -21.73
C PRO A 588 10.97 6.40 -22.87
N PRO A 589 11.38 7.51 -23.51
CA PRO A 589 10.61 8.15 -24.57
C PRO A 589 10.49 7.23 -25.79
N SER A 590 9.33 7.26 -26.44
CA SER A 590 9.09 6.57 -27.71
C SER A 590 10.00 7.10 -28.84
N GLY A 591 10.50 8.32 -28.69
CA GLY A 591 11.64 8.81 -29.44
C GLY A 591 12.13 10.14 -28.90
N SER A 592 13.33 10.51 -29.33
CA SER A 592 14.00 11.75 -28.97
C SER A 592 14.66 12.37 -30.18
N VAL A 593 14.78 13.70 -30.16
CA VAL A 593 15.53 14.50 -31.12
C VAL A 593 16.43 15.45 -30.35
N GLU A 594 17.71 15.47 -30.72
CA GLU A 594 18.66 16.47 -30.23
C GLU A 594 18.36 17.83 -30.89
N LEU A 595 18.25 18.89 -30.08
CA LEU A 595 17.91 20.24 -30.54
C LEU A 595 19.14 21.02 -31.02
N ARG A 596 20.33 20.42 -30.97
CA ARG A 596 21.57 21.02 -31.48
C ARG A 596 21.43 21.31 -32.97
N GLY A 597 21.75 22.55 -33.36
CA GLY A 597 21.75 23.00 -34.77
C GLY A 597 20.38 23.00 -35.46
N MET A 598 19.31 22.73 -34.72
CA MET A 598 17.95 22.63 -35.25
C MET A 598 17.44 23.97 -35.79
N LYS A 599 16.59 23.89 -36.82
CA LYS A 599 15.82 25.03 -37.34
C LYS A 599 14.33 24.78 -37.13
N VAL A 600 13.63 25.76 -36.57
CA VAL A 600 12.16 25.76 -36.46
C VAL A 600 11.61 26.74 -37.48
N GLN A 601 10.61 26.33 -38.26
CA GLN A 601 9.94 27.20 -39.21
C GLN A 601 8.43 27.09 -39.01
N ARG A 602 7.79 28.20 -38.64
CA ARG A 602 6.34 28.28 -38.58
C ARG A 602 5.74 28.11 -39.98
N LYS A 603 4.72 27.26 -40.11
CA LYS A 603 4.00 27.05 -41.38
C LYS A 603 2.67 27.81 -41.38
N ASP A 604 1.94 27.77 -40.27
CA ASP A 604 0.69 28.51 -40.09
C ASP A 604 0.46 28.84 -38.59
N THR A 605 -0.78 29.12 -38.19
CA THR A 605 -1.12 29.46 -36.80
C THR A 605 -0.92 28.32 -35.81
N THR A 606 -1.05 27.06 -36.23
CA THR A 606 -0.99 25.87 -35.36
C THR A 606 0.14 24.91 -35.73
N LYS A 607 0.66 24.98 -36.95
CA LYS A 607 1.68 24.09 -37.50
C LYS A 607 3.04 24.75 -37.60
N PHE A 608 4.05 23.95 -37.30
CA PHE A 608 5.45 24.30 -37.49
C PHE A 608 6.26 23.07 -37.89
N THR A 609 7.36 23.31 -38.60
CA THR A 609 8.32 22.27 -38.97
C THR A 609 9.60 22.41 -38.19
N LEU A 610 10.17 21.27 -37.83
CA LEU A 610 11.42 21.15 -37.12
C LEU A 610 12.40 20.35 -37.97
N THR A 611 13.51 20.99 -38.37
CA THR A 611 14.58 20.36 -39.18
C THR A 611 15.78 20.11 -38.29
N THR A 612 16.18 18.84 -38.15
CA THR A 612 17.31 18.43 -37.31
C THR A 612 18.61 18.53 -38.09
N SER A 613 19.68 19.07 -37.50
CA SER A 613 21.00 19.02 -38.16
C SER A 613 21.69 17.67 -37.97
N THR A 614 21.28 16.90 -36.96
CA THR A 614 21.73 15.53 -36.73
C THR A 614 20.77 14.56 -37.41
N GLY A 615 21.28 13.77 -38.37
CA GLY A 615 20.51 12.70 -39.03
C GLY A 615 19.78 13.07 -40.32
N LYS A 616 20.53 13.48 -41.37
CA LYS A 616 20.05 13.67 -42.76
C LYS A 616 18.98 14.78 -42.94
N ASP A 617 19.08 15.89 -42.21
CA ASP A 617 18.16 17.03 -42.32
C ASP A 617 16.68 16.63 -42.20
N LYS A 618 16.40 15.69 -41.28
CA LYS A 618 15.06 15.15 -41.12
C LYS A 618 14.08 16.25 -40.69
N VAL A 619 12.98 16.34 -41.42
CA VAL A 619 11.91 17.32 -41.17
C VAL A 619 10.76 16.67 -40.41
N TYR A 620 10.40 17.24 -39.28
CA TYR A 620 9.25 16.86 -38.46
C TYR A 620 8.17 17.93 -38.61
N LEU A 621 6.99 17.55 -39.10
CA LEU A 621 5.81 18.41 -39.08
C LEU A 621 5.02 18.18 -37.79
N LEU A 622 4.82 19.25 -37.03
CA LEU A 622 4.11 19.26 -35.74
C LEU A 622 2.93 20.24 -35.80
N ASP A 623 1.82 19.87 -35.16
CA ASP A 623 0.61 20.68 -35.10
C ASP A 623 0.10 20.77 -33.65
N SER A 624 -0.11 22.00 -33.17
CA SER A 624 -0.60 22.31 -31.83
C SER A 624 -2.13 22.28 -31.72
N ASP A 625 -2.86 22.15 -32.83
CA ASP A 625 -4.32 21.97 -32.79
C ASP A 625 -4.70 20.52 -32.44
N CYS A 626 -4.34 20.13 -31.22
CA CYS A 626 -4.52 18.77 -30.73
C CYS A 626 -5.66 18.66 -29.71
N ALA A 627 -6.43 19.74 -29.48
CA ALA A 627 -7.44 19.77 -28.41
C ALA A 627 -8.53 18.72 -28.60
N SER A 628 -9.03 18.55 -29.83
CA SER A 628 -10.04 17.54 -30.17
C SER A 628 -9.49 16.12 -30.01
N ALA A 629 -8.31 15.84 -30.57
CA ALA A 629 -7.66 14.53 -30.45
C ALA A 629 -7.30 14.18 -29.00
N ALA A 630 -6.83 15.15 -28.22
CA ALA A 630 -6.53 14.98 -26.80
C ALA A 630 -7.80 14.70 -26.00
N ARG A 631 -8.92 15.36 -26.30
CA ARG A 631 -10.22 15.11 -25.66
C ARG A 631 -10.74 13.70 -25.97
N GLU A 632 -10.65 13.28 -27.22
CA GLU A 632 -11.01 11.93 -27.65
C GLU A 632 -10.16 10.86 -26.95
N ALA A 633 -8.86 11.11 -26.81
CA ALA A 633 -7.94 10.26 -26.05
C ALA A 633 -8.06 10.38 -24.52
N ARG A 634 -9.01 11.20 -24.01
CA ARG A 634 -9.24 11.49 -22.59
C ARG A 634 -8.01 12.06 -21.86
N TRP A 635 -7.18 12.84 -22.55
CA TRP A 635 -6.06 13.55 -21.93
C TRP A 635 -6.58 14.83 -21.28
N VAL A 636 -6.30 15.00 -19.99
CA VAL A 636 -6.77 16.15 -19.21
C VAL A 636 -5.76 17.28 -19.32
N ALA A 637 -6.22 18.47 -19.73
CA ALA A 637 -5.38 19.65 -19.79
C ALA A 637 -5.05 20.15 -18.38
N PRO A 638 -3.77 20.44 -18.06
CA PRO A 638 -3.43 21.05 -16.79
C PRO A 638 -3.92 22.51 -16.79
N TYR A 639 -4.97 22.80 -16.00
CA TYR A 639 -5.55 24.08 -15.51
C TYR A 639 -5.59 25.37 -16.38
N THR A 640 -4.92 25.44 -17.53
CA THR A 640 -4.69 26.66 -18.32
C THR A 640 -4.78 26.46 -19.83
N GLY A 641 -5.10 25.24 -20.28
CA GLY A 641 -5.17 24.86 -21.70
C GLY A 641 -3.87 24.26 -22.24
N TRP A 642 -3.89 23.86 -23.51
CA TRP A 642 -2.73 23.27 -24.16
C TRP A 642 -1.79 24.35 -24.73
N PRO A 643 -0.46 24.13 -24.75
CA PRO A 643 0.46 25.12 -25.28
C PRO A 643 0.21 25.40 -26.77
N THR A 644 0.25 26.68 -27.14
CA THR A 644 0.08 27.12 -28.53
C THR A 644 1.32 26.84 -29.38
N ALA A 645 1.20 26.87 -30.71
CA ALA A 645 2.36 26.79 -31.61
C ALA A 645 3.42 27.85 -31.28
N ASP A 646 3.02 29.08 -30.93
CA ASP A 646 3.95 30.14 -30.52
C ASP A 646 4.72 29.78 -29.25
N SER A 647 4.03 29.20 -28.25
CA SER A 647 4.66 28.71 -27.03
C SER A 647 5.67 27.60 -27.32
N TRP A 648 5.33 26.66 -28.22
CA TRP A 648 6.23 25.58 -28.62
C TRP A 648 7.46 26.08 -29.38
N VAL A 649 7.27 26.96 -30.38
CA VAL A 649 8.36 27.53 -31.16
C VAL A 649 9.32 28.31 -30.26
N GLN A 650 8.78 29.17 -29.38
CA GLN A 650 9.59 29.95 -28.43
C GLN A 650 10.39 29.03 -27.49
N ALA A 651 9.75 28.01 -26.93
CA ALA A 651 10.41 27.06 -26.02
C ALA A 651 11.54 26.29 -26.72
N LEU A 652 11.31 25.84 -27.96
CA LEU A 652 12.32 25.14 -28.78
C LEU A 652 13.51 26.04 -29.10
N GLU A 653 13.29 27.28 -29.54
CA GLU A 653 14.35 28.24 -29.83
C GLU A 653 15.18 28.57 -28.59
N GLN A 654 14.52 28.81 -27.46
CA GLN A 654 15.20 29.07 -26.19
C GLN A 654 16.06 27.87 -25.76
N GLU A 655 15.56 26.64 -25.93
CA GLU A 655 16.32 25.43 -25.59
C GLU A 655 17.53 25.26 -26.52
N CYS A 656 17.39 25.52 -27.82
CA CYS A 656 18.51 25.55 -28.76
C CYS A 656 19.60 26.54 -28.34
N ILE A 657 19.21 27.75 -27.90
CA ILE A 657 20.15 28.78 -27.44
C ILE A 657 20.89 28.33 -26.18
N LEU A 658 20.16 27.80 -25.19
CA LEU A 658 20.77 27.33 -23.95
C LEU A 658 21.70 26.16 -24.19
N HIS A 659 21.29 25.19 -25.00
CA HIS A 659 22.13 24.03 -25.29
C HIS A 659 23.43 24.43 -26.00
N ARG A 660 23.42 25.43 -26.90
CA ARG A 660 24.64 26.01 -27.47
C ARG A 660 25.55 26.63 -26.42
N LYS A 661 24.99 27.35 -25.44
CA LYS A 661 25.76 27.94 -24.33
C LYS A 661 26.36 26.85 -23.44
N THR A 662 25.59 25.81 -23.12
CA THR A 662 26.06 24.69 -22.30
C THR A 662 27.20 23.94 -22.99
N ILE A 663 27.07 23.62 -24.28
CA ILE A 663 28.15 22.97 -25.05
C ILE A 663 29.38 23.86 -25.10
N ALA A 664 29.22 25.15 -25.42
CA ALA A 664 30.36 26.07 -25.45
C ALA A 664 31.08 26.18 -24.10
N ALA A 665 30.33 26.14 -22.99
CA ALA A 665 30.92 26.12 -21.65
C ALA A 665 31.64 24.80 -21.33
N VAL A 666 31.09 23.66 -21.75
CA VAL A 666 31.73 22.35 -21.60
C VAL A 666 33.00 22.26 -22.44
N ASP A 667 32.96 22.72 -23.70
CA ASP A 667 34.12 22.75 -24.59
C ASP A 667 35.20 23.69 -24.06
N ALA A 668 34.84 24.88 -23.54
CA ALA A 668 35.78 25.80 -22.91
C ALA A 668 36.42 25.20 -21.65
N ASN A 669 35.63 24.52 -20.81
CA ASN A 669 36.15 23.83 -19.62
C ASN A 669 37.04 22.63 -19.99
N SER A 670 36.70 21.90 -21.04
CA SER A 670 37.50 20.79 -21.57
C SER A 670 38.84 21.30 -22.11
N MET A 671 38.83 22.36 -22.91
CA MET A 671 40.05 23.01 -23.38
C MET A 671 40.89 23.57 -22.22
N ALA A 672 40.27 24.17 -21.21
CA ALA A 672 40.96 24.65 -20.02
C ALA A 672 41.54 23.51 -19.16
N SER A 673 40.87 22.35 -19.09
CA SER A 673 41.41 21.15 -18.43
C SER A 673 42.61 20.59 -19.20
N ALA A 674 42.47 20.40 -20.51
CA ALA A 674 43.55 19.92 -21.37
C ALA A 674 44.77 20.85 -21.33
N GLY A 675 44.54 22.18 -21.31
CA GLY A 675 45.60 23.16 -21.12
C GLY A 675 46.29 23.05 -19.76
N ARG A 676 45.54 22.83 -18.67
CA ARG A 676 46.12 22.59 -17.32
C ARG A 676 46.92 21.30 -17.26
N ASP A 677 46.46 20.24 -17.90
CA ASP A 677 47.15 18.95 -17.93
C ASP A 677 48.43 19.03 -18.78
N LEU A 678 48.39 19.75 -19.91
CA LEU A 678 49.58 20.04 -20.72
C LEU A 678 50.61 20.86 -19.93
N LEU A 679 50.16 21.91 -19.22
CA LEU A 679 51.06 22.70 -18.36
C LEU A 679 51.66 21.85 -17.23
N ARG A 680 50.86 21.00 -16.57
CA ARG A 680 51.40 20.05 -15.56
C ARG A 680 52.44 19.10 -16.16
N SER A 681 52.22 18.62 -17.38
CA SER A 681 53.19 17.77 -18.07
C SER A 681 54.46 18.49 -18.49
N LEU A 682 54.46 19.81 -18.62
CA LEU A 682 55.67 20.59 -18.97
C LEU A 682 56.48 20.99 -17.73
N PHE A 683 55.86 21.01 -16.53
CA PHE A 683 56.52 21.36 -15.27
C PHE A 683 57.06 20.14 -14.48
N ASN A 684 56.57 18.94 -14.79
CA ASN A 684 57.16 17.68 -14.34
C ASN A 684 58.18 17.18 -15.35
#